data_AF-A0AA36J115-F1
#
_entry.id   AF-A0AA36J115-F1
#
_cell.length_a   1.000
_cell.length_b   1.000
_cell.length_c   1.000
_cell.angle_alpha   90.00
_cell.angle_beta   90.00
_cell.angle_gamma   90.00
#
_symmetry.space_group_name_H-M   'P 1'
#
loop_
_entity.id
_entity.type
_entity.pdbx_description
1 polymer ?
#
loop_
_entity_poly.entity_id
_entity_poly.type
_entity_poly.pdbx_seq_one_letter_code
_entity_poly.pdbx_strand_id
1 'polypeptide(L)'
;MVVEAMGALAADSLAHIVGEGPLINAEKEFDRFMKSYEFAIEAQKLKREDIKSLMELVVDRMDMYHLIGALLLEFCVGFYGEFKMLEEDYVNEPKLIMEIFLLSNIAAVGYLLFAIWLSLHASVAAHAIGVEFLLDCNRLTVPTPENLREMRQATSLFRSTYRLFKTVQRRFGPGSDAASSSGLGASVDGQPEPKELTLEALASGQPLAMPRLRDDLQKLEHRGNFAQHHRAWLRFDAYSRVSMALGINQMLQSMSYFIAGPVQKHRPSFALITVIGVQAIAFFLLKLDWRSMDTDSDDEEVRASPVGAASMARAAAFRDVSSLPCVDFFAISVTNLLPPVWMVLILWLAHFMDSTNSGNLDHQGRLTARVLATPIFFLHAWWLYLVRTYIAPHAHDLLPVRLRTVGYLEVFMRDAKLVEQMEEEEEPRERPRRRRGARTPGSRVKTSEAALKTVQCCDSVDDIMATVDWEEEYLGAVETSSRRRRDMSPDMEAAKGHATEESTFLPKPKQKIRGHDHVAWLVVGRFTTTMIWLWIAGGFVHISNCLLDLGGQKKDLNGNIHKSLVLRKLSASWPEPANFFEVTNLHCNSSGVVIGSPFAVHAARRLESLESLETETLGPLAKIGDFEAKAAWCGGGGCRALAAGPEGRWQLRSLEAAGSAEDVPLPASWRLVAGAPAQAGELLAAWDGERVVISSLSPAGVLAQRFAVHPSCEDDEEEETSRKPGPGEVRGLYVDTSSGCQTLAVLRDLGDSQRLESWDLAKGQHLGCWRLGAGYGALCQHGARLLLARRGPSGPSLESAQLSFTHCAAAPAAQDENSPSVV
;
A
#
# COMPACT_ATOMS: atom_id res chain seq x y z
N MET A 1 -90.03 -2.46 61.41
CA MET A 1 -90.36 -3.71 60.67
C MET A 1 -90.57 -3.54 59.16
N VAL A 2 -91.69 -3.05 58.60
CA VAL A 2 -91.85 -2.99 57.12
C VAL A 2 -90.90 -1.98 56.46
N VAL A 3 -90.67 -0.83 57.09
CA VAL A 3 -89.70 0.17 56.61
C VAL A 3 -88.25 -0.32 56.77
N GLU A 4 -87.95 -1.10 57.81
CA GLU A 4 -86.64 -1.75 57.96
C GLU A 4 -86.44 -2.89 56.96
N ALA A 5 -87.48 -3.68 56.68
CA ALA A 5 -87.42 -4.76 55.70
C ALA A 5 -87.30 -4.21 54.28
N MET A 6 -88.02 -3.12 53.95
CA MET A 6 -87.84 -2.41 52.67
C MET A 6 -86.49 -1.68 52.61
N GLY A 7 -85.99 -1.16 53.72
CA GLY A 7 -84.66 -0.58 53.82
C GLY A 7 -83.55 -1.61 53.61
N ALA A 8 -83.70 -2.81 54.18
CA ALA A 8 -82.77 -3.93 53.99
C ALA A 8 -82.83 -4.49 52.56
N LEU A 9 -84.02 -4.68 51.98
CA LEU A 9 -84.18 -5.11 50.58
C LEU A 9 -83.68 -4.06 49.58
N ALA A 10 -83.90 -2.77 49.86
CA ALA A 10 -83.38 -1.68 49.04
C ALA A 10 -81.87 -1.55 49.17
N ALA A 11 -81.29 -1.76 50.36
CA ALA A 11 -79.84 -1.75 50.57
C ALA A 11 -79.16 -2.96 49.94
N ASP A 12 -79.77 -4.14 50.00
CA ASP A 12 -79.25 -5.37 49.38
C ASP A 12 -79.38 -5.29 47.85
N SER A 13 -80.51 -4.76 47.33
CA SER A 13 -80.65 -4.45 45.91
C SER A 13 -79.73 -3.32 45.46
N LEU A 14 -79.49 -2.27 46.27
CA LEU A 14 -78.51 -1.23 45.93
C LEU A 14 -77.08 -1.78 45.98
N ALA A 15 -76.73 -2.66 46.91
CA ALA A 15 -75.43 -3.30 46.95
C ALA A 15 -75.23 -4.21 45.73
N HIS A 16 -76.29 -4.83 45.23
CA HIS A 16 -76.26 -5.63 44.00
C HIS A 16 -76.28 -4.80 42.71
N ILE A 17 -76.95 -3.64 42.70
CA ILE A 17 -77.05 -2.71 41.55
C ILE A 17 -75.85 -1.77 41.46
N VAL A 18 -75.33 -1.31 42.59
CA VAL A 18 -74.06 -0.57 42.75
C VAL A 18 -72.89 -1.54 42.94
N GLY A 19 -73.07 -2.82 42.57
CA GLY A 19 -72.11 -3.91 42.80
C GLY A 19 -70.69 -3.51 42.42
N GLU A 20 -69.68 -4.15 43.03
CA GLU A 20 -68.24 -3.78 42.94
C GLU A 20 -67.70 -3.50 41.52
N GLY A 21 -68.45 -3.87 40.47
CA GLY A 21 -68.21 -3.61 39.06
C GLY A 21 -67.65 -2.22 38.69
N PRO A 22 -68.28 -1.07 39.02
CA PRO A 22 -67.76 0.24 38.62
C PRO A 22 -66.45 0.60 39.30
N LEU A 23 -66.24 0.20 40.55
CA LEU A 23 -64.98 0.43 41.27
C LEU A 23 -63.87 -0.44 40.67
N ILE A 24 -64.14 -1.72 40.45
CA ILE A 24 -63.22 -2.67 39.80
C ILE A 24 -62.90 -2.23 38.37
N ASN A 25 -63.87 -1.68 37.63
CA ASN A 25 -63.67 -1.18 36.28
C ASN A 25 -62.82 0.09 36.28
N ALA A 26 -63.08 1.04 37.17
CA ALA A 26 -62.27 2.25 37.32
C ALA A 26 -60.82 1.92 37.72
N GLU A 27 -60.62 0.94 38.61
CA GLU A 27 -59.29 0.42 38.98
C GLU A 27 -58.60 -0.22 37.77
N LYS A 28 -59.28 -1.10 37.03
CA LYS A 28 -58.74 -1.74 35.82
C LYS A 28 -58.39 -0.73 34.72
N GLU A 29 -59.17 0.34 34.57
CA GLU A 29 -58.89 1.39 33.60
C GLU A 29 -57.68 2.23 34.00
N PHE A 30 -57.58 2.60 35.29
CA PHE A 30 -56.41 3.29 35.82
C PHE A 30 -55.14 2.43 35.68
N ASP A 31 -55.22 1.13 35.98
CA ASP A 31 -54.13 0.18 35.80
C ASP A 31 -53.71 0.03 34.34
N ARG A 32 -54.67 -0.07 33.41
CA ARG A 32 -54.37 -0.10 31.96
C ARG A 32 -53.68 1.17 31.52
N PHE A 33 -54.13 2.32 32.02
CA PHE A 33 -53.55 3.61 31.72
C PHE A 33 -52.10 3.70 32.24
N MET A 34 -51.84 3.34 33.50
CA MET A 34 -50.49 3.30 34.08
C MET A 34 -49.57 2.34 33.32
N LYS A 35 -50.05 1.13 33.00
CA LYS A 35 -49.32 0.15 32.19
C LYS A 35 -48.99 0.67 30.80
N SER A 36 -49.84 1.51 30.20
CA SER A 36 -49.54 2.11 28.90
C SER A 36 -48.38 3.11 28.98
N TYR A 37 -48.25 3.86 30.08
CA TYR A 37 -47.10 4.73 30.31
C TYR A 37 -45.83 3.94 30.60
N GLU A 38 -45.91 2.89 31.44
CA GLU A 38 -44.79 1.98 31.69
C GLU A 38 -44.28 1.35 30.38
N PHE A 39 -45.19 0.87 29.54
CA PHE A 39 -44.84 0.32 28.22
C PHE A 39 -44.17 1.37 27.32
N ALA A 40 -44.65 2.62 27.33
CA ALA A 40 -44.04 3.70 26.54
C ALA A 40 -42.62 4.05 27.04
N ILE A 41 -42.39 4.01 28.35
CA ILE A 41 -41.07 4.24 28.96
C ILE A 41 -40.12 3.11 28.60
N GLU A 42 -40.53 1.85 28.76
CA GLU A 42 -39.70 0.69 28.38
C GLU A 42 -39.41 0.66 26.88
N ALA A 43 -40.38 1.03 26.03
CA ALA A 43 -40.16 1.16 24.58
C ALA A 43 -39.12 2.26 24.26
N GLN A 44 -39.17 3.40 24.95
CA GLN A 44 -38.15 4.45 24.79
C GLN A 44 -36.77 4.00 25.28
N LYS A 45 -36.70 3.24 26.37
CA LYS A 45 -35.46 2.69 26.90
C LYS A 45 -34.83 1.71 25.92
N LEU A 46 -35.62 0.76 25.42
CA LEU A 46 -35.19 -0.23 24.42
C LEU A 46 -34.69 0.46 23.14
N LYS A 47 -35.37 1.53 22.70
CA LYS A 47 -34.92 2.36 21.57
C LYS A 47 -33.54 3.00 21.81
N ARG A 48 -33.26 3.49 23.01
CA ARG A 48 -31.94 4.06 23.33
C ARG A 48 -30.86 2.99 23.36
N GLU A 49 -31.16 1.82 23.90
CA GLU A 49 -30.27 0.67 23.92
C GLU A 49 -29.97 0.19 22.48
N ASP A 50 -30.97 0.15 21.60
CA ASP A 50 -30.81 -0.16 20.18
C ASP A 50 -29.90 0.85 19.46
N ILE A 51 -30.15 2.15 19.63
CA ILE A 51 -29.30 3.20 19.03
C ILE A 51 -27.87 3.06 19.54
N LYS A 52 -27.68 2.88 20.84
CA LYS A 52 -26.34 2.73 21.44
C LYS A 52 -25.62 1.51 20.86
N SER A 53 -26.30 0.36 20.84
CA SER A 53 -25.74 -0.90 20.32
C SER A 53 -25.38 -0.79 18.84
N LEU A 54 -26.20 -0.09 18.05
CA LEU A 54 -25.97 0.12 16.63
C LEU A 54 -24.78 1.06 16.37
N MET A 55 -24.60 2.10 17.19
CA MET A 55 -23.42 2.98 17.12
C MET A 55 -22.16 2.26 17.56
N GLU A 56 -22.21 1.51 18.66
CA GLU A 56 -21.09 0.71 19.17
C GLU A 56 -20.62 -0.29 18.10
N LEU A 57 -21.54 -0.98 17.42
CA LEU A 57 -21.20 -1.89 16.31
C LEU A 57 -20.50 -1.18 15.14
N VAL A 58 -20.94 0.04 14.78
CA VAL A 58 -20.33 0.81 13.69
C VAL A 58 -18.93 1.27 14.06
N VAL A 59 -18.78 1.80 15.28
CA VAL A 59 -17.50 2.28 15.83
C VAL A 59 -16.51 1.13 15.95
N ASP A 60 -16.89 0.03 16.58
CA ASP A 60 -16.03 -1.15 16.75
C ASP A 60 -15.51 -1.67 15.40
N ARG A 61 -16.36 -1.65 14.37
CA ARG A 61 -15.95 -2.03 13.01
C ARG A 61 -14.99 -1.03 12.39
N MET A 62 -15.20 0.28 12.58
CA MET A 62 -14.27 1.30 12.06
C MET A 62 -12.92 1.22 12.78
N ASP A 63 -12.93 0.94 14.07
CA ASP A 63 -11.71 0.76 14.87
C ASP A 63 -10.93 -0.47 14.41
N MET A 64 -11.61 -1.56 14.00
CA MET A 64 -10.95 -2.68 13.33
C MET A 64 -10.29 -2.26 12.00
N TYR A 65 -10.95 -1.43 11.18
CA TYR A 65 -10.32 -0.93 9.95
C TYR A 65 -9.10 -0.06 10.22
N HIS A 66 -9.18 0.77 11.26
CA HIS A 66 -8.07 1.59 11.70
C HIS A 66 -6.87 0.72 12.15
N LEU A 67 -7.13 -0.29 12.99
CA LEU A 67 -6.10 -1.22 13.48
C LEU A 67 -5.45 -2.03 12.35
N ILE A 68 -6.27 -2.67 11.50
CA ILE A 68 -5.77 -3.47 10.38
C ILE A 68 -5.03 -2.59 9.38
N GLY A 69 -5.57 -1.42 9.07
CA GLY A 69 -4.93 -0.44 8.19
C GLY A 69 -3.55 -0.02 8.71
N ALA A 70 -3.43 0.27 10.02
CA ALA A 70 -2.18 0.67 10.65
C ALA A 70 -1.11 -0.45 10.60
N LEU A 71 -1.50 -1.70 10.90
CA LEU A 71 -0.59 -2.86 10.83
C LEU A 71 -0.09 -3.10 9.40
N LEU A 72 -0.97 -3.02 8.41
CA LEU A 72 -0.59 -3.18 7.00
C LEU A 72 0.29 -2.02 6.50
N LEU A 73 0.01 -0.81 6.98
CA LEU A 73 0.82 0.36 6.66
C LEU A 73 2.24 0.23 7.22
N GLU A 74 2.39 -0.28 8.45
CA GLU A 74 3.68 -0.61 9.05
C GLU A 74 4.48 -1.59 8.17
N PHE A 75 3.84 -2.66 7.68
CA PHE A 75 4.51 -3.59 6.75
C PHE A 75 4.94 -2.93 5.44
N CYS A 76 4.11 -2.08 4.84
CA CYS A 76 4.45 -1.38 3.60
C CYS A 76 5.61 -0.39 3.81
N VAL A 77 5.67 0.29 4.95
CA VAL A 77 6.78 1.18 5.32
C VAL A 77 8.05 0.36 5.59
N GLY A 78 7.95 -0.78 6.27
CA GLY A 78 9.07 -1.71 6.47
C GLY A 78 9.64 -2.22 5.15
N PHE A 79 8.78 -2.55 4.18
CA PHE A 79 9.17 -2.91 2.81
C PHE A 79 9.90 -1.78 2.07
N TYR A 80 9.70 -0.52 2.46
CA TYR A 80 10.41 0.62 1.88
C TYR A 80 11.74 0.90 2.59
N GLY A 81 11.75 0.86 3.93
CA GLY A 81 12.88 1.32 4.76
C GLY A 81 13.97 0.28 5.03
N GLU A 82 13.60 -0.99 5.22
CA GLU A 82 14.55 -2.04 5.66
C GLU A 82 15.02 -2.94 4.53
N PHE A 83 14.73 -2.55 3.28
CA PHE A 83 14.77 -3.49 2.18
C PHE A 83 16.17 -3.65 1.58
N LYS A 84 16.73 -4.85 1.77
CA LYS A 84 18.05 -5.25 1.23
C LYS A 84 18.18 -5.20 -0.28
N MET A 85 17.07 -5.12 -1.03
CA MET A 85 17.17 -4.92 -2.48
C MET A 85 17.85 -3.58 -2.86
N LEU A 86 17.93 -2.62 -1.93
CA LEU A 86 18.69 -1.38 -2.13
C LEU A 86 20.19 -1.51 -1.77
N GLU A 87 20.64 -2.63 -1.20
CA GLU A 87 22.06 -2.88 -0.92
C GLU A 87 22.85 -3.06 -2.23
N GLU A 88 24.13 -2.66 -2.22
CA GLU A 88 25.01 -2.63 -3.42
C GLU A 88 25.06 -3.97 -4.18
N ASP A 89 24.93 -5.08 -3.46
CA ASP A 89 24.95 -6.43 -4.05
C ASP A 89 23.77 -6.68 -5.02
N TYR A 90 22.67 -5.95 -4.86
CA TYR A 90 21.46 -6.03 -5.68
C TYR A 90 21.36 -4.90 -6.72
N VAL A 91 22.29 -3.94 -6.74
CA VAL A 91 22.30 -2.83 -7.73
C VAL A 91 22.44 -3.33 -9.17
N ASN A 92 22.99 -4.53 -9.36
CA ASN A 92 23.10 -5.18 -10.66
C ASN A 92 21.79 -5.84 -11.14
N GLU A 93 20.76 -5.90 -10.31
CA GLU A 93 19.45 -6.43 -10.71
C GLU A 93 18.73 -5.50 -11.70
N PRO A 94 17.73 -6.01 -12.44
CA PRO A 94 16.96 -5.18 -13.36
C PRO A 94 16.27 -4.06 -12.56
N LYS A 95 16.79 -2.83 -12.69
CA LYS A 95 16.25 -1.60 -12.06
C LYS A 95 14.73 -1.46 -12.20
N LEU A 96 14.21 -1.99 -13.30
CA LEU A 96 12.78 -2.08 -13.58
C LEU A 96 11.94 -2.80 -12.50
N ILE A 97 12.42 -3.92 -11.94
CA ILE A 97 11.68 -4.65 -10.89
C ILE A 97 11.54 -3.75 -9.67
N MET A 98 12.61 -3.06 -9.30
CA MET A 98 12.63 -2.10 -8.20
C MET A 98 11.65 -0.95 -8.45
N GLU A 99 11.66 -0.35 -9.64
CA GLU A 99 10.75 0.74 -9.99
C GLU A 99 9.28 0.35 -9.85
N ILE A 100 8.89 -0.81 -10.39
CA ILE A 100 7.52 -1.34 -10.31
C ILE A 100 7.14 -1.68 -8.86
N PHE A 101 8.06 -2.34 -8.12
CA PHE A 101 7.88 -2.67 -6.71
C PHE A 101 7.61 -1.42 -5.86
N LEU A 102 8.44 -0.38 -6.01
CA LEU A 102 8.33 0.87 -5.27
C LEU A 102 7.05 1.62 -5.63
N LEU A 103 6.67 1.64 -6.91
CA LEU A 103 5.44 2.31 -7.35
C LEU A 103 4.18 1.62 -6.80
N SER A 104 4.12 0.29 -6.82
CA SER A 104 3.05 -0.48 -6.17
C SER A 104 3.04 -0.27 -4.65
N ASN A 105 4.21 -0.22 -4.00
CA ASN A 105 4.28 -0.03 -2.55
C ASN A 105 3.80 1.37 -2.12
N ILE A 106 4.17 2.42 -2.86
CA ILE A 106 3.70 3.79 -2.61
C ILE A 106 2.18 3.89 -2.80
N ALA A 107 1.63 3.23 -3.81
CA ALA A 107 0.19 3.15 -4.00
C ALA A 107 -0.48 2.44 -2.80
N ALA A 108 0.08 1.33 -2.32
CA ALA A 108 -0.41 0.61 -1.16
C ALA A 108 -0.43 1.48 0.10
N VAL A 109 0.69 2.16 0.40
CA VAL A 109 0.81 3.11 1.52
C VAL A 109 -0.26 4.19 1.45
N GLY A 110 -0.45 4.83 0.30
CA GLY A 110 -1.45 5.89 0.15
C GLY A 110 -2.88 5.38 0.35
N TYR A 111 -3.24 4.24 -0.24
CA TYR A 111 -4.57 3.65 -0.06
C TYR A 111 -4.84 3.22 1.39
N LEU A 112 -3.87 2.62 2.08
CA LEU A 112 -4.00 2.25 3.49
C LEU A 112 -4.12 3.48 4.39
N LEU A 113 -3.37 4.55 4.10
CA LEU A 113 -3.50 5.82 4.81
C LEU A 113 -4.90 6.42 4.64
N PHE A 114 -5.47 6.38 3.43
CA PHE A 114 -6.86 6.82 3.23
C PHE A 114 -7.88 5.91 3.91
N ALA A 115 -7.64 4.61 4.00
CA ALA A 115 -8.51 3.71 4.76
C ALA A 115 -8.53 4.07 6.26
N ILE A 116 -7.37 4.31 6.85
CA ILE A 116 -7.22 4.78 8.25
C ILE A 116 -7.93 6.13 8.44
N TRP A 117 -7.68 7.09 7.55
CA TRP A 117 -8.27 8.43 7.64
C TRP A 117 -9.81 8.40 7.49
N LEU A 118 -10.34 7.66 6.51
CA LEU A 118 -11.77 7.55 6.27
C LEU A 118 -12.48 6.78 7.39
N SER A 119 -11.88 5.70 7.91
CA SER A 119 -12.45 4.97 9.06
C SER A 119 -12.50 5.83 10.33
N LEU A 120 -11.47 6.66 10.57
CA LEU A 120 -11.48 7.64 11.67
C LEU A 120 -12.64 8.64 11.50
N HIS A 121 -12.82 9.23 10.32
CA HIS A 121 -13.95 10.13 10.04
C HIS A 121 -15.30 9.44 10.18
N ALA A 122 -15.43 8.20 9.73
CA ALA A 122 -16.64 7.41 9.89
C ALA A 122 -16.96 7.16 11.37
N SER A 123 -15.95 6.81 12.17
CA SER A 123 -16.09 6.56 13.62
C SER A 123 -16.52 7.82 14.37
N VAL A 124 -15.83 8.95 14.13
CA VAL A 124 -16.15 10.24 14.77
C VAL A 124 -17.54 10.72 14.37
N ALA A 125 -17.90 10.62 13.09
CA ALA A 125 -19.23 11.02 12.61
C ALA A 125 -20.34 10.12 13.19
N ALA A 126 -20.12 8.81 13.24
CA ALA A 126 -21.07 7.87 13.86
C ALA A 126 -21.25 8.17 15.35
N HIS A 127 -20.18 8.44 16.08
CA HIS A 127 -20.25 8.83 17.49
C HIS A 127 -20.99 10.15 17.70
N ALA A 128 -20.65 11.19 16.93
CA ALA A 128 -21.27 12.51 17.05
C ALA A 128 -22.78 12.43 16.83
N ILE A 129 -23.20 11.71 15.79
CA ILE A 129 -24.61 11.56 15.46
C ILE A 129 -25.32 10.59 16.42
N GLY A 130 -24.62 9.56 16.91
CA GLY A 130 -25.10 8.73 18.00
C GLY A 130 -25.43 9.54 19.26
N VAL A 131 -24.56 10.48 19.62
CA VAL A 131 -24.79 11.40 20.74
C VAL A 131 -25.96 12.35 20.44
N GLU A 132 -26.05 12.90 19.23
CA GLU A 132 -27.20 13.73 18.81
C GLU A 132 -28.52 12.96 18.93
N PHE A 133 -28.58 11.73 18.43
CA PHE A 133 -29.75 10.85 18.56
C PHE A 133 -30.08 10.55 20.01
N LEU A 134 -29.08 10.27 20.84
CA LEU A 134 -29.29 10.05 22.26
C LEU A 134 -29.81 11.32 22.92
N LEU A 135 -29.31 12.51 22.58
CA LEU A 135 -29.79 13.79 23.13
C LEU A 135 -31.22 14.11 22.70
N ASP A 136 -31.57 13.87 21.43
CA ASP A 136 -32.92 14.09 20.90
C ASP A 136 -33.91 13.05 21.43
N CYS A 137 -33.50 11.78 21.52
CA CYS A 137 -34.28 10.71 22.14
C CYS A 137 -34.23 10.74 23.68
N ASN A 138 -33.40 11.61 24.28
CA ASN A 138 -33.27 11.73 25.73
C ASN A 138 -34.42 12.51 26.37
N ARG A 139 -35.18 13.26 25.56
CA ARG A 139 -36.47 13.79 26.01
C ARG A 139 -37.42 12.61 26.17
N LEU A 140 -37.45 12.04 27.39
CA LEU A 140 -38.61 11.29 27.87
C LEU A 140 -39.83 12.09 27.41
N THR A 141 -40.83 11.43 26.84
CA THR A 141 -42.11 12.07 26.58
C THR A 141 -42.66 12.47 27.93
N VAL A 142 -42.31 13.68 28.38
CA VAL A 142 -42.86 14.27 29.58
C VAL A 142 -44.34 14.40 29.26
N PRO A 143 -45.22 13.77 30.07
CA PRO A 143 -46.65 13.90 29.84
C PRO A 143 -46.98 15.39 29.75
N THR A 144 -47.65 15.78 28.66
CA THR A 144 -48.05 17.16 28.44
C THR A 144 -48.88 17.64 29.64
N PRO A 145 -48.95 18.96 29.88
CA PRO A 145 -49.82 19.50 30.93
C PRO A 145 -51.26 18.98 30.81
N GLU A 146 -51.72 18.70 29.60
CA GLU A 146 -53.00 18.06 29.27
C GLU A 146 -53.02 16.61 29.76
N ASN A 147 -52.04 15.78 29.39
CA ASN A 147 -51.93 14.39 29.87
C ASN A 147 -51.84 14.32 31.40
N LEU A 148 -51.14 15.28 32.03
CA LEU A 148 -51.08 15.40 33.48
C LEU A 148 -52.41 15.83 34.10
N ARG A 149 -53.19 16.69 33.43
CA ARG A 149 -54.55 17.05 33.84
C ARG A 149 -55.49 15.87 33.72
N GLU A 150 -55.41 15.10 32.63
CA GLU A 150 -56.17 13.87 32.43
C GLU A 150 -55.82 12.82 33.49
N MET A 151 -54.53 12.62 33.78
CA MET A 151 -54.08 11.78 34.90
C MET A 151 -54.65 12.22 36.24
N ARG A 152 -54.60 13.53 36.54
CA ARG A 152 -55.16 14.08 37.78
C ARG A 152 -56.67 13.91 37.83
N GLN A 153 -57.36 14.10 36.71
CA GLN A 153 -58.81 13.90 36.62
C GLN A 153 -59.17 12.44 36.85
N ALA A 154 -58.52 11.49 36.18
CA ALA A 154 -58.70 10.05 36.39
C ALA A 154 -58.41 9.65 37.85
N THR A 155 -57.33 10.16 38.43
CA THR A 155 -56.98 9.91 39.84
C THR A 155 -58.00 10.52 40.79
N SER A 156 -58.50 11.72 40.49
CA SER A 156 -59.52 12.41 41.32
C SER A 156 -60.86 11.68 41.28
N LEU A 157 -61.26 11.18 40.11
CA LEU A 157 -62.45 10.36 39.91
C LEU A 157 -62.35 9.07 40.72
N PHE A 158 -61.22 8.38 40.60
CA PHE A 158 -60.94 7.17 41.38
C PHE A 158 -61.00 7.44 42.89
N ARG A 159 -60.40 8.54 43.35
CA ARG A 159 -60.42 8.93 44.77
C ARG A 159 -61.83 9.29 45.24
N SER A 160 -62.64 9.93 44.41
CA SER A 160 -64.03 10.26 44.74
C SER A 160 -64.91 9.02 44.80
N THR A 161 -64.82 8.11 43.82
CA THR A 161 -65.59 6.85 43.84
C THR A 161 -65.18 5.98 45.02
N TYR A 162 -63.89 5.89 45.33
CA TYR A 162 -63.40 5.15 46.51
C TYR A 162 -63.92 5.74 47.83
N ARG A 163 -63.96 7.07 47.97
CA ARG A 163 -64.55 7.72 49.17
C ARG A 163 -66.04 7.45 49.30
N LEU A 164 -66.77 7.50 48.18
CA LEU A 164 -68.21 7.22 48.13
C LEU A 164 -68.49 5.78 48.53
N PHE A 165 -67.76 4.82 47.95
CA PHE A 165 -67.83 3.41 48.30
C PHE A 165 -67.53 3.18 49.78
N LYS A 166 -66.45 3.77 50.32
CA LYS A 166 -66.10 3.67 51.74
C LYS A 166 -67.17 4.27 52.66
N THR A 167 -67.87 5.32 52.22
CA THR A 167 -68.95 5.94 52.99
C THR A 167 -70.21 5.07 53.00
N VAL A 168 -70.57 4.48 51.85
CA VAL A 168 -71.65 3.49 51.75
C VAL A 168 -71.33 2.25 52.60
N GLN A 169 -70.12 1.70 52.48
CA GLN A 169 -69.69 0.55 53.28
C GLN A 169 -69.71 0.82 54.79
N ARG A 170 -69.34 2.03 55.23
CA ARG A 170 -69.48 2.43 56.64
C ARG A 170 -70.92 2.57 57.10
N ARG A 171 -71.83 2.99 56.21
CA ARG A 171 -73.24 3.23 56.54
C ARG A 171 -74.08 1.95 56.52
N PHE A 172 -73.66 0.95 55.76
CA PHE A 172 -74.39 -0.31 55.56
C PHE A 172 -73.62 -1.56 56.00
N GLY A 173 -72.42 -1.41 56.56
CA GLY A 173 -71.62 -2.52 57.07
C GLY A 173 -72.30 -3.20 58.27
N PRO A 174 -72.38 -4.55 58.30
CA PRO A 174 -73.00 -5.30 59.38
C PRO A 174 -72.11 -5.20 60.63
N GLY A 175 -72.46 -4.32 61.55
CA GLY A 175 -71.73 -4.15 62.81
C GLY A 175 -71.73 -2.76 63.42
N SER A 176 -72.40 -1.76 62.82
CA SER A 176 -72.66 -0.50 63.51
C SER A 176 -73.87 -0.63 64.43
N ASP A 177 -73.73 -1.47 65.47
CA ASP A 177 -74.67 -1.48 66.58
C ASP A 177 -74.69 -0.09 67.22
N ALA A 178 -75.91 0.38 67.41
CA ALA A 178 -76.26 1.70 67.88
C ALA A 178 -75.61 2.05 69.23
N ALA A 179 -75.02 3.25 69.33
CA ALA A 179 -75.16 4.13 70.49
C ALA A 179 -74.45 5.48 70.28
N SER A 180 -75.19 6.49 69.84
CA SER A 180 -75.22 7.84 70.44
C SER A 180 -75.85 8.85 69.49
N SER A 181 -77.16 9.00 69.61
CA SER A 181 -77.92 10.11 69.07
C SER A 181 -77.68 11.35 69.94
N SER A 182 -76.76 12.23 69.56
CA SER A 182 -76.74 13.62 70.06
C SER A 182 -75.68 14.46 69.36
N GLY A 183 -76.11 15.50 68.64
CA GLY A 183 -75.22 16.60 68.24
C GLY A 183 -75.42 17.12 66.81
N LEU A 184 -76.62 17.63 66.52
CA LEU A 184 -76.81 18.58 65.43
C LEU A 184 -75.98 19.85 65.69
N GLY A 185 -75.36 20.41 64.65
CA GLY A 185 -75.04 21.84 64.61
C GLY A 185 -73.60 22.18 64.23
N ALA A 186 -73.25 22.03 62.95
CA ALA A 186 -72.17 22.82 62.36
C ALA A 186 -72.57 23.18 60.93
N SER A 187 -73.14 24.38 60.79
CA SER A 187 -73.28 25.10 59.53
C SER A 187 -71.88 25.36 58.98
N VAL A 188 -71.56 24.69 57.87
CA VAL A 188 -70.36 24.95 57.07
C VAL A 188 -70.81 25.75 55.86
N ASP A 189 -70.62 27.06 55.98
CA ASP A 189 -70.82 28.04 54.90
C ASP A 189 -69.81 27.84 53.77
N GLY A 190 -70.33 27.91 52.53
CA GLY A 190 -69.65 28.65 51.47
C GLY A 190 -68.51 27.98 50.70
N GLN A 191 -68.60 26.68 50.36
CA GLN A 191 -67.84 26.17 49.22
C GLN A 191 -68.70 26.22 47.94
N PRO A 192 -68.15 26.73 46.81
CA PRO A 192 -68.85 26.74 45.54
C PRO A 192 -69.22 25.30 45.18
N GLU A 193 -70.50 25.07 44.87
CA GLU A 193 -70.98 23.78 44.38
C GLU A 193 -70.04 23.29 43.26
N PRO A 194 -69.31 22.18 43.48
CA PRO A 194 -68.61 21.55 42.37
C PRO A 194 -69.72 21.12 41.42
N LYS A 195 -69.74 21.69 40.20
CA LYS A 195 -70.60 21.24 39.10
C LYS A 195 -70.68 19.72 39.18
N GLU A 196 -71.85 19.20 39.53
CA GLU A 196 -72.09 17.76 39.62
C GLU A 196 -71.61 17.16 38.32
N LEU A 197 -70.46 16.49 38.38
CA LEU A 197 -70.03 15.60 37.33
C LEU A 197 -71.08 14.50 37.36
N THR A 198 -72.06 14.62 36.47
CA THR A 198 -73.26 13.82 36.44
C THR A 198 -72.85 12.34 36.49
N LEU A 199 -73.46 11.60 37.42
CA LEU A 199 -73.28 10.14 37.55
C LEU A 199 -73.52 9.42 36.21
N GLU A 200 -74.28 10.04 35.29
CA GLU A 200 -74.46 9.62 33.90
C GLU A 200 -73.16 9.57 33.08
N ALA A 201 -72.16 10.42 33.35
CA ALA A 201 -70.86 10.37 32.66
C ALA A 201 -70.02 9.16 33.12
N LEU A 202 -70.21 8.69 34.36
CA LEU A 202 -69.65 7.44 34.86
C LEU A 202 -70.43 6.22 34.37
N ALA A 203 -71.75 6.36 34.16
CA ALA A 203 -72.63 5.29 33.68
C ALA A 203 -72.60 5.13 32.16
N SER A 204 -72.19 6.15 31.39
CA SER A 204 -72.17 6.11 29.92
C SER A 204 -71.17 5.11 29.35
N GLY A 205 -70.26 4.57 30.18
CA GLY A 205 -69.32 3.52 29.79
C GLY A 205 -68.45 3.91 28.60
N GLN A 206 -68.32 5.21 28.29
CA GLN A 206 -67.39 5.65 27.27
C GLN A 206 -65.99 5.32 27.78
N PRO A 207 -65.28 4.38 27.14
CA PRO A 207 -63.92 4.08 27.53
C PRO A 207 -63.15 5.39 27.47
N LEU A 208 -62.47 5.75 28.56
CA LEU A 208 -61.49 6.82 28.58
C LEU A 208 -60.59 6.59 27.36
N ALA A 209 -60.77 7.43 26.34
CA ALA A 209 -60.05 7.29 25.09
C ALA A 209 -58.57 7.37 25.46
N MET A 210 -57.87 6.24 25.36
CA MET A 210 -56.45 6.23 25.66
C MET A 210 -55.81 7.35 24.82
N PRO A 211 -54.99 8.22 25.43
CA PRO A 211 -54.31 9.27 24.69
C PRO A 211 -53.63 8.65 23.47
N ARG A 212 -53.57 9.40 22.36
CA ARG A 212 -52.93 9.04 21.08
C ARG A 212 -51.43 8.69 21.16
N LEU A 213 -50.94 8.34 22.35
CA LEU A 213 -49.60 7.85 22.64
C LEU A 213 -49.21 6.70 21.71
N ARG A 214 -50.16 5.83 21.34
CA ARG A 214 -49.93 4.73 20.38
C ARG A 214 -49.63 5.24 18.97
N ASP A 215 -50.34 6.26 18.50
CA ASP A 215 -50.13 6.84 17.17
C ASP A 215 -48.83 7.65 17.14
N ASP A 216 -48.46 8.32 18.24
CA ASP A 216 -47.18 9.02 18.39
C ASP A 216 -45.99 8.04 18.53
N LEU A 217 -46.22 6.87 19.13
CA LEU A 217 -45.25 5.74 19.16
C LEU A 217 -45.18 4.98 17.82
N GLN A 218 -46.25 4.93 17.03
CA GLN A 218 -46.24 4.29 15.70
C GLN A 218 -45.72 5.22 14.61
N LYS A 219 -45.94 6.54 14.72
CA LYS A 219 -45.33 7.58 13.86
C LYS A 219 -43.86 7.84 14.15
N LEU A 220 -43.17 6.91 14.80
CA LEU A 220 -41.75 7.07 15.09
C LEU A 220 -40.95 7.04 13.79
N GLU A 221 -40.80 8.23 13.19
CA GLU A 221 -39.84 8.64 12.15
C GLU A 221 -38.40 8.26 12.48
N HIS A 222 -38.10 7.68 13.65
CA HIS A 222 -36.76 7.35 14.10
C HIS A 222 -35.97 6.44 13.14
N ARG A 223 -36.61 5.47 12.47
CA ARG A 223 -35.94 4.64 11.47
C ARG A 223 -35.59 5.46 10.23
N GLY A 224 -36.50 6.32 9.79
CA GLY A 224 -36.29 7.24 8.67
C GLY A 224 -35.21 8.28 8.98
N ASN A 225 -35.27 8.90 10.16
CA ASN A 225 -34.28 9.84 10.66
C ASN A 225 -32.93 9.15 10.82
N PHE A 226 -32.90 7.96 11.43
CA PHE A 226 -31.67 7.16 11.53
C PHE A 226 -31.10 6.85 10.15
N ALA A 227 -31.91 6.35 9.20
CA ALA A 227 -31.47 6.08 7.84
C ALA A 227 -30.96 7.34 7.12
N GLN A 228 -31.60 8.50 7.34
CA GLN A 228 -31.18 9.77 6.76
C GLN A 228 -29.81 10.21 7.31
N HIS A 229 -29.63 10.17 8.62
CA HIS A 229 -28.39 10.53 9.28
C HIS A 229 -27.27 9.53 8.96
N HIS A 230 -27.61 8.24 8.88
CA HIS A 230 -26.69 7.15 8.56
C HIS A 230 -26.03 7.33 7.17
N ARG A 231 -26.71 7.99 6.23
CA ARG A 231 -26.13 8.35 4.91
C ARG A 231 -24.94 9.31 5.01
N ALA A 232 -24.75 10.01 6.13
CA ALA A 232 -23.64 10.94 6.33
C ALA A 232 -22.31 10.21 6.55
N TRP A 233 -22.27 9.21 7.45
CA TRP A 233 -21.03 8.46 7.72
C TRP A 233 -20.82 7.23 6.82
N LEU A 234 -21.90 6.68 6.23
CA LEU A 234 -21.82 5.53 5.32
C LEU A 234 -20.81 5.67 4.19
N ARG A 235 -20.60 6.89 3.72
CA ARG A 235 -19.69 7.17 2.60
C ARG A 235 -18.26 7.00 3.02
N PHE A 236 -17.92 7.48 4.22
CA PHE A 236 -16.60 7.29 4.80
C PHE A 236 -16.34 5.80 5.08
N ASP A 237 -17.32 5.07 5.60
CA ASP A 237 -17.25 3.60 5.77
C ASP A 237 -17.01 2.89 4.42
N ALA A 238 -17.88 3.13 3.43
CA ALA A 238 -17.78 2.49 2.12
C ALA A 238 -16.44 2.77 1.43
N TYR A 239 -15.98 4.02 1.41
CA TYR A 239 -14.70 4.37 0.79
C TYR A 239 -13.49 3.93 1.63
N SER A 240 -13.63 3.79 2.95
CA SER A 240 -12.61 3.17 3.81
C SER A 240 -12.37 1.72 3.40
N ARG A 241 -13.44 0.93 3.22
CA ARG A 241 -13.36 -0.46 2.76
C ARG A 241 -12.72 -0.57 1.39
N VAL A 242 -13.17 0.25 0.44
CA VAL A 242 -12.57 0.29 -0.91
C VAL A 242 -11.09 0.60 -0.83
N SER A 243 -10.70 1.62 -0.04
CA SER A 243 -9.29 2.01 0.11
C SER A 243 -8.48 0.89 0.76
N MET A 244 -9.02 0.20 1.76
CA MET A 244 -8.37 -0.96 2.39
C MET A 244 -8.15 -2.09 1.38
N ALA A 245 -9.19 -2.47 0.63
CA ALA A 245 -9.11 -3.52 -0.39
C ALA A 245 -8.06 -3.19 -1.46
N LEU A 246 -8.05 -1.94 -1.95
CA LEU A 246 -7.05 -1.48 -2.93
C LEU A 246 -5.65 -1.44 -2.35
N GLY A 247 -5.50 -1.01 -1.10
CA GLY A 247 -4.23 -0.99 -0.38
C GLY A 247 -3.64 -2.39 -0.22
N ILE A 248 -4.45 -3.35 0.25
CA ILE A 248 -4.05 -4.75 0.36
C ILE A 248 -3.69 -5.33 -1.00
N ASN A 249 -4.49 -5.08 -2.04
CA ASN A 249 -4.19 -5.58 -3.38
C ASN A 249 -2.86 -5.01 -3.91
N GLN A 250 -2.60 -3.71 -3.75
CA GLN A 250 -1.32 -3.10 -4.14
C GLN A 250 -0.14 -3.60 -3.32
N MET A 251 -0.32 -3.88 -2.02
CA MET A 251 0.68 -4.52 -1.17
C MET A 251 1.03 -5.93 -1.68
N LEU A 252 0.02 -6.73 -2.05
CA LEU A 252 0.23 -8.07 -2.61
C LEU A 252 0.88 -8.02 -4.01
N GLN A 253 0.59 -6.99 -4.81
CA GLN A 253 1.30 -6.74 -6.07
C GLN A 253 2.78 -6.41 -5.81
N SER A 254 3.07 -5.51 -4.87
CA SER A 254 4.43 -5.20 -4.45
C SER A 254 5.18 -6.46 -3.97
N MET A 255 4.56 -7.28 -3.10
CA MET A 255 5.10 -8.56 -2.66
C MET A 255 5.37 -9.53 -3.84
N SER A 256 4.50 -9.54 -4.85
CA SER A 256 4.69 -10.37 -6.05
C SER A 256 5.91 -9.93 -6.86
N TYR A 257 6.15 -8.62 -7.00
CA TYR A 257 7.34 -8.09 -7.64
C TYR A 257 8.61 -8.34 -6.82
N PHE A 258 8.50 -8.31 -5.50
CA PHE A 258 9.59 -8.73 -4.63
C PHE A 258 9.97 -10.20 -4.86
N ILE A 259 9.00 -11.11 -4.92
CA ILE A 259 9.27 -12.52 -5.22
C ILE A 259 9.87 -12.68 -6.62
N ALA A 260 9.39 -11.92 -7.61
CA ALA A 260 9.90 -11.97 -8.98
C ALA A 260 11.36 -11.49 -9.12
N GLY A 261 11.91 -10.73 -8.18
CA GLY A 261 13.32 -10.32 -8.19
C GLY A 261 14.24 -11.38 -7.55
N PRO A 262 14.60 -11.24 -6.25
CA PRO A 262 15.57 -12.10 -5.58
C PRO A 262 15.26 -13.60 -5.62
N VAL A 263 14.00 -14.01 -5.43
CA VAL A 263 13.65 -15.45 -5.37
C VAL A 263 13.80 -16.09 -6.75
N GLN A 264 13.45 -15.35 -7.81
CA GLN A 264 13.56 -15.84 -9.17
C GLN A 264 15.01 -16.13 -9.59
N LYS A 265 15.97 -15.33 -9.12
CA LYS A 265 17.40 -15.53 -9.36
C LYS A 265 17.90 -16.90 -8.88
N HIS A 266 17.37 -17.37 -7.76
CA HIS A 266 17.78 -18.65 -7.19
C HIS A 266 16.95 -19.83 -7.69
N ARG A 267 15.62 -19.66 -7.78
CA ARG A 267 14.66 -20.74 -8.08
C ARG A 267 13.47 -20.20 -8.87
N PRO A 268 13.56 -20.06 -10.21
CA PRO A 268 12.52 -19.39 -10.99
C PRO A 268 11.16 -20.10 -10.95
N SER A 269 11.15 -21.44 -10.97
CA SER A 269 9.90 -22.21 -10.89
C SER A 269 9.19 -22.00 -9.56
N PHE A 270 9.94 -21.87 -8.46
CA PHE A 270 9.36 -21.62 -7.14
C PHE A 270 8.80 -20.19 -7.06
N ALA A 271 9.53 -19.20 -7.59
CA ALA A 271 9.06 -17.82 -7.68
C ALA A 271 7.72 -17.74 -8.44
N LEU A 272 7.59 -18.44 -9.58
CA LEU A 272 6.34 -18.49 -10.33
C LEU A 272 5.17 -19.06 -9.52
N ILE A 273 5.37 -20.20 -8.85
CA ILE A 273 4.33 -20.83 -8.03
C ILE A 273 3.91 -19.89 -6.89
N THR A 274 4.87 -19.26 -6.21
CA THR A 274 4.59 -18.32 -5.12
C THR A 274 3.86 -17.08 -5.62
N VAL A 275 4.25 -16.49 -6.75
CA VAL A 275 3.55 -15.35 -7.35
C VAL A 275 2.11 -15.73 -7.73
N ILE A 276 1.89 -16.89 -8.35
CA ILE A 276 0.53 -17.37 -8.63
C ILE A 276 -0.29 -17.54 -7.34
N GLY A 277 0.33 -18.06 -6.28
CA GLY A 277 -0.32 -18.19 -4.96
C GLY A 277 -0.72 -16.84 -4.36
N VAL A 278 0.18 -15.86 -4.35
CA VAL A 278 -0.09 -14.49 -3.87
C VAL A 278 -1.18 -13.83 -4.70
N GLN A 279 -1.16 -14.00 -6.02
CA GLN A 279 -2.17 -13.44 -6.91
C GLN A 279 -3.54 -14.12 -6.78
N ALA A 280 -3.57 -15.42 -6.49
CA ALA A 280 -4.81 -16.12 -6.18
C ALA A 280 -5.44 -15.54 -4.89
N ILE A 281 -4.63 -15.29 -3.85
CA ILE A 281 -5.10 -14.63 -2.62
C ILE A 281 -5.63 -13.23 -2.92
N ALA A 282 -4.88 -12.43 -3.68
CA ALA A 282 -5.30 -11.09 -4.08
C ALA A 282 -6.64 -11.09 -4.84
N PHE A 283 -6.81 -12.04 -5.77
CA PHE A 283 -8.06 -12.26 -6.49
C PHE A 283 -9.19 -12.70 -5.55
N PHE A 284 -8.96 -13.62 -4.63
CA PHE A 284 -9.98 -14.07 -3.69
C PHE A 284 -10.41 -12.95 -2.73
N LEU A 285 -9.48 -12.10 -2.28
CA LEU A 285 -9.82 -10.93 -1.46
C LEU A 285 -10.67 -9.93 -2.24
N LEU A 286 -10.25 -9.57 -3.46
CA LEU A 286 -11.03 -8.70 -4.33
C LEU A 286 -12.43 -9.28 -4.61
N LYS A 287 -12.52 -10.59 -4.81
CA LYS A 287 -13.79 -11.30 -5.01
C LYS A 287 -14.64 -11.33 -3.75
N LEU A 288 -14.06 -11.51 -2.56
CA LEU A 288 -14.80 -11.50 -1.29
C LEU A 288 -15.42 -10.12 -1.05
N ASP A 289 -14.66 -9.06 -1.32
CA ASP A 289 -15.13 -7.69 -1.18
C ASP A 289 -16.26 -7.33 -2.17
N TRP A 290 -16.30 -7.99 -3.34
CA TRP A 290 -17.38 -7.82 -4.31
C TRP A 290 -18.55 -8.79 -4.13
N ARG A 291 -18.31 -10.04 -3.72
CA ARG A 291 -19.36 -11.07 -3.60
C ARG A 291 -20.35 -10.76 -2.49
N SER A 292 -19.93 -10.01 -1.47
CA SER A 292 -20.84 -9.59 -0.41
C SER A 292 -21.98 -8.66 -0.89
N MET A 293 -22.06 -8.35 -2.19
CA MET A 293 -22.96 -7.34 -2.74
C MET A 293 -24.24 -7.85 -3.42
N ASP A 294 -24.45 -9.17 -3.58
CA ASP A 294 -25.42 -9.69 -4.56
C ASP A 294 -26.57 -10.56 -4.00
N THR A 295 -26.81 -10.63 -2.68
CA THR A 295 -27.58 -11.79 -2.15
C THR A 295 -29.12 -11.74 -2.13
N ASP A 296 -29.88 -10.67 -2.39
CA ASP A 296 -31.31 -10.68 -1.98
C ASP A 296 -32.40 -10.16 -2.95
N SER A 297 -32.17 -10.05 -4.27
CA SER A 297 -33.22 -9.51 -5.16
C SER A 297 -34.19 -10.50 -5.80
N ASP A 298 -33.88 -11.81 -5.87
CA ASP A 298 -34.60 -12.69 -6.82
C ASP A 298 -35.41 -13.85 -6.20
N ASP A 299 -35.37 -14.04 -4.88
CA ASP A 299 -36.05 -15.17 -4.22
C ASP A 299 -37.56 -14.95 -3.93
N GLU A 300 -38.14 -13.80 -4.29
CA GLU A 300 -39.55 -13.52 -3.99
C GLU A 300 -40.55 -13.93 -5.10
N GLU A 301 -40.10 -14.34 -6.31
CA GLU A 301 -41.03 -14.64 -7.42
C GLU A 301 -41.08 -16.12 -7.88
N VAL A 302 -40.23 -17.03 -7.39
CA VAL A 302 -40.29 -18.46 -7.77
C VAL A 302 -41.15 -19.27 -6.78
N ARG A 303 -42.39 -18.81 -6.56
CA ARG A 303 -43.45 -19.57 -5.88
C ARG A 303 -44.51 -20.07 -6.88
N ALA A 304 -44.10 -20.74 -7.96
CA ALA A 304 -44.99 -21.63 -8.73
C ALA A 304 -44.24 -22.47 -9.79
N SER A 305 -43.71 -23.66 -9.43
CA SER A 305 -43.90 -24.91 -10.21
C SER A 305 -43.02 -26.04 -9.64
N PRO A 306 -43.60 -27.16 -9.14
CA PRO A 306 -42.87 -28.19 -8.40
C PRO A 306 -42.18 -29.27 -9.27
N VAL A 307 -41.88 -29.07 -10.55
CA VAL A 307 -41.55 -30.21 -11.46
C VAL A 307 -40.07 -30.30 -11.90
N GLY A 308 -39.15 -29.46 -11.42
CA GLY A 308 -37.79 -29.36 -11.98
C GLY A 308 -36.58 -29.59 -11.06
N ALA A 309 -36.77 -30.10 -9.83
CA ALA A 309 -35.80 -29.92 -8.74
C ALA A 309 -34.43 -30.64 -8.85
N ALA A 310 -34.25 -31.64 -9.72
CA ALA A 310 -33.01 -32.44 -9.72
C ALA A 310 -31.91 -31.95 -10.68
N SER A 311 -32.25 -31.15 -11.71
CA SER A 311 -31.28 -30.72 -12.74
C SER A 311 -30.71 -29.31 -12.48
N MET A 312 -31.46 -28.44 -11.80
CA MET A 312 -31.00 -27.07 -11.49
C MET A 312 -29.99 -27.00 -10.33
N ALA A 313 -29.94 -28.00 -9.44
CA ALA A 313 -29.07 -27.95 -8.25
C ALA A 313 -27.55 -27.97 -8.55
N ARG A 314 -27.12 -28.43 -9.74
CA ARG A 314 -25.69 -28.37 -10.16
C ARG A 314 -25.36 -27.18 -11.07
N ALA A 315 -26.35 -26.58 -11.72
CA ALA A 315 -26.13 -25.40 -12.57
C ALA A 315 -26.33 -24.08 -11.81
N ALA A 316 -27.12 -24.07 -10.73
CA ALA A 316 -27.36 -22.88 -9.91
C ALA A 316 -26.19 -22.55 -8.95
N ALA A 317 -25.34 -23.52 -8.61
CA ALA A 317 -24.19 -23.28 -7.72
C ALA A 317 -23.06 -22.42 -8.35
N PHE A 318 -23.13 -22.15 -9.65
CA PHE A 318 -22.16 -21.31 -10.38
C PHE A 318 -22.78 -20.08 -11.06
N ARG A 319 -24.11 -19.88 -11.00
CA ARG A 319 -24.78 -18.87 -11.84
C ARG A 319 -25.17 -17.55 -11.18
N ASP A 320 -25.13 -17.45 -9.85
CA ASP A 320 -25.53 -16.20 -9.14
C ASP A 320 -24.37 -15.53 -8.40
N VAL A 321 -23.29 -15.21 -9.12
CA VAL A 321 -22.20 -14.42 -8.53
C VAL A 321 -21.59 -13.48 -9.55
N SER A 322 -22.36 -12.45 -9.93
CA SER A 322 -21.86 -11.09 -10.16
C SER A 322 -22.94 -10.28 -10.89
N SER A 323 -23.50 -9.27 -10.26
CA SER A 323 -24.23 -8.21 -10.97
C SER A 323 -23.30 -7.39 -11.89
N LEU A 324 -21.96 -7.58 -11.81
CA LEU A 324 -21.01 -7.14 -12.84
C LEU A 324 -21.23 -8.02 -14.07
N PRO A 325 -21.34 -7.45 -15.28
CA PRO A 325 -21.19 -8.24 -16.50
C PRO A 325 -19.95 -9.11 -16.34
N CYS A 326 -20.08 -10.43 -16.53
CA CYS A 326 -18.98 -11.39 -16.32
C CYS A 326 -17.69 -10.94 -17.05
N VAL A 327 -17.85 -10.23 -18.18
CA VAL A 327 -16.80 -9.59 -18.96
C VAL A 327 -16.00 -8.57 -18.16
N ASP A 328 -16.65 -7.72 -17.37
CA ASP A 328 -16.03 -6.66 -16.60
C ASP A 328 -15.25 -7.20 -15.41
N PHE A 329 -15.87 -8.12 -14.67
CA PHE A 329 -15.20 -8.85 -13.59
C PHE A 329 -13.96 -9.58 -14.13
N PHE A 330 -14.11 -10.26 -15.26
CA PHE A 330 -13.00 -10.94 -15.93
C PHE A 330 -11.91 -9.96 -16.36
N ALA A 331 -12.28 -8.80 -16.94
CA ALA A 331 -11.32 -7.78 -17.34
C ALA A 331 -10.51 -7.24 -16.16
N ILE A 332 -11.14 -6.92 -15.03
CA ILE A 332 -10.43 -6.44 -13.83
C ILE A 332 -9.53 -7.55 -13.27
N SER A 333 -10.01 -8.79 -13.25
CA SER A 333 -9.27 -9.93 -12.71
C SER A 333 -8.04 -10.27 -13.56
N VAL A 334 -8.19 -10.29 -14.89
CA VAL A 334 -7.09 -10.54 -15.82
C VAL A 334 -6.06 -9.41 -15.75
N THR A 335 -6.51 -8.15 -15.70
CA THR A 335 -5.59 -7.00 -15.64
C THR A 335 -4.87 -6.87 -14.30
N ASN A 336 -5.41 -7.45 -13.21
CA ASN A 336 -4.72 -7.59 -11.92
C ASN A 336 -3.69 -8.73 -11.92
N LEU A 337 -4.07 -9.90 -12.45
CA LEU A 337 -3.26 -11.12 -12.40
C LEU A 337 -2.11 -11.12 -13.42
N LEU A 338 -2.37 -10.59 -14.62
CA LEU A 338 -1.45 -10.69 -15.75
C LEU A 338 -0.09 -10.01 -15.51
N PRO A 339 0.01 -8.78 -14.97
CA PRO A 339 1.28 -8.07 -14.86
C PRO A 339 2.38 -8.78 -14.06
N PRO A 340 2.15 -9.29 -12.83
CA PRO A 340 3.19 -9.98 -12.06
C PRO A 340 3.55 -11.35 -12.66
N VAL A 341 2.56 -12.09 -13.20
CA VAL A 341 2.82 -13.36 -13.90
C VAL A 341 3.63 -13.12 -15.17
N TRP A 342 3.30 -12.09 -15.93
CA TRP A 342 4.03 -11.65 -17.12
C TRP A 342 5.49 -11.29 -16.78
N MET A 343 5.72 -10.60 -15.66
CA MET A 343 7.07 -10.26 -15.21
C MET A 343 7.92 -11.51 -14.93
N VAL A 344 7.37 -12.47 -14.19
CA VAL A 344 8.08 -13.73 -13.91
C VAL A 344 8.39 -14.48 -15.19
N LEU A 345 7.45 -14.54 -16.14
CA LEU A 345 7.65 -15.18 -17.43
C LEU A 345 8.76 -14.51 -18.25
N ILE A 346 8.81 -13.17 -18.29
CA ILE A 346 9.87 -12.43 -18.98
C ILE A 346 11.24 -12.74 -18.37
N LEU A 347 11.34 -12.66 -17.04
CA LEU A 347 12.60 -12.92 -16.35
C LEU A 347 13.04 -14.38 -16.49
N TRP A 348 12.08 -15.31 -16.59
CA TRP A 348 12.36 -16.73 -16.82
C TRP A 348 12.87 -16.95 -18.25
N LEU A 349 12.25 -16.33 -19.24
CA LEU A 349 12.72 -16.36 -20.63
C LEU A 349 14.10 -15.72 -20.75
N ALA A 350 14.34 -14.58 -20.08
CA ALA A 350 15.63 -13.91 -20.06
C ALA A 350 16.73 -14.82 -19.48
N HIS A 351 16.46 -15.48 -18.36
CA HIS A 351 17.40 -16.45 -17.77
C HIS A 351 17.65 -17.63 -18.72
N PHE A 352 16.61 -18.16 -19.38
CA PHE A 352 16.77 -19.28 -20.31
C PHE A 352 17.63 -18.90 -21.52
N MET A 353 17.42 -17.70 -22.08
CA MET A 353 18.24 -17.19 -23.18
C MET A 353 19.71 -17.00 -22.78
N ASP A 354 19.97 -16.55 -21.55
CA ASP A 354 21.33 -16.36 -21.04
C ASP A 354 22.08 -17.71 -20.91
N SER A 355 21.39 -18.75 -20.43
CA SER A 355 21.95 -20.10 -20.31
C SER A 355 22.35 -20.75 -21.64
N THR A 356 21.82 -20.29 -22.78
CA THR A 356 22.00 -20.98 -24.07
C THR A 356 23.10 -20.38 -24.95
N ASN A 357 23.64 -19.20 -24.64
CA ASN A 357 24.65 -18.55 -25.49
C ASN A 357 25.83 -18.02 -24.71
N SER A 358 26.96 -18.70 -24.84
CA SER A 358 28.25 -18.31 -24.27
C SER A 358 28.80 -17.04 -24.94
N GLY A 359 28.44 -15.87 -24.44
CA GLY A 359 29.35 -14.70 -24.42
C GLY A 359 28.92 -13.42 -25.14
N ASN A 360 27.96 -13.42 -26.06
CA ASN A 360 27.55 -12.19 -26.78
C ASN A 360 26.05 -11.87 -26.75
N LEU A 361 25.19 -12.77 -26.26
CA LEU A 361 23.74 -12.56 -26.23
C LEU A 361 23.19 -11.91 -24.95
N ASP A 362 24.01 -11.79 -23.90
CA ASP A 362 23.57 -11.31 -22.58
C ASP A 362 22.95 -9.89 -22.67
N HIS A 363 23.53 -9.00 -23.48
CA HIS A 363 22.97 -7.65 -23.66
C HIS A 363 21.63 -7.65 -24.42
N GLN A 364 21.49 -8.44 -25.48
CA GLN A 364 20.23 -8.50 -26.24
C GLN A 364 19.10 -9.12 -25.40
N GLY A 365 19.41 -10.11 -24.57
CA GLY A 365 18.44 -10.71 -23.65
C GLY A 365 17.92 -9.71 -22.64
N ARG A 366 18.80 -8.97 -21.97
CA ARG A 366 18.42 -7.93 -21.01
C ARG A 366 17.60 -6.81 -21.64
N LEU A 367 17.98 -6.35 -22.83
CA LEU A 367 17.23 -5.33 -23.55
C LEU A 367 15.83 -5.82 -23.94
N THR A 368 15.74 -7.05 -24.47
CA THR A 368 14.46 -7.66 -24.84
C THR A 368 13.55 -7.78 -23.62
N ALA A 369 14.09 -8.22 -22.49
CA ALA A 369 13.35 -8.28 -21.22
C ALA A 369 12.83 -6.91 -20.78
N ARG A 370 13.66 -5.85 -20.87
CA ARG A 370 13.24 -4.46 -20.56
C ARG A 370 12.10 -4.01 -21.48
N VAL A 371 12.20 -4.24 -22.78
CA VAL A 371 11.14 -3.86 -23.73
C VAL A 371 9.85 -4.62 -23.44
N LEU A 372 9.94 -5.94 -23.24
CA LEU A 372 8.77 -6.80 -22.98
C LEU A 372 8.06 -6.49 -21.66
N ALA A 373 8.75 -5.91 -20.69
CA ALA A 373 8.17 -5.55 -19.40
C ALA A 373 7.43 -4.19 -19.42
N THR A 374 7.64 -3.35 -20.43
CA THR A 374 6.93 -2.07 -20.62
C THR A 374 5.40 -2.14 -20.48
N PRO A 375 4.69 -3.13 -21.06
CA PRO A 375 3.23 -3.24 -20.96
C PRO A 375 2.72 -3.36 -19.52
N ILE A 376 3.55 -3.81 -18.56
CA ILE A 376 3.18 -3.95 -17.15
C ILE A 376 2.70 -2.62 -16.57
N PHE A 377 3.37 -1.51 -16.89
CA PHE A 377 2.98 -0.19 -16.39
C PHE A 377 1.59 0.22 -16.88
N PHE A 378 1.31 0.01 -18.16
CA PHE A 378 0.04 0.37 -18.77
C PHE A 378 -1.09 -0.56 -18.33
N LEU A 379 -0.81 -1.85 -18.08
CA LEU A 379 -1.78 -2.79 -17.53
C LEU A 379 -2.20 -2.42 -16.10
N HIS A 380 -1.26 -1.97 -15.25
CA HIS A 380 -1.59 -1.45 -13.91
C HIS A 380 -2.40 -0.16 -13.97
N ALA A 381 -2.00 0.79 -14.83
CA ALA A 381 -2.78 2.01 -15.06
C ALA A 381 -4.21 1.68 -15.52
N TRP A 382 -4.34 0.70 -16.42
CA TRP A 382 -5.63 0.24 -16.93
C TRP A 382 -6.47 -0.45 -15.85
N TRP A 383 -5.85 -1.32 -15.02
CA TRP A 383 -6.53 -1.94 -13.89
C TRP A 383 -7.07 -0.89 -12.91
N LEU A 384 -6.24 0.09 -12.51
CA LEU A 384 -6.67 1.20 -11.65
C LEU A 384 -7.78 2.05 -12.30
N TYR A 385 -7.72 2.27 -13.62
CA TYR A 385 -8.76 2.96 -14.36
C TYR A 385 -10.09 2.21 -14.31
N LEU A 386 -10.08 0.89 -14.57
CA LEU A 386 -11.27 0.06 -14.48
C LEU A 386 -11.85 0.13 -13.07
N VAL A 387 -11.04 -0.16 -12.05
CA VAL A 387 -11.45 -0.06 -10.63
C VAL A 387 -12.09 1.29 -10.34
N ARG A 388 -11.43 2.40 -10.71
CA ARG A 388 -11.96 3.76 -10.53
C ARG A 388 -13.34 3.93 -11.14
N THR A 389 -13.55 3.47 -12.38
CA THR A 389 -14.85 3.59 -13.06
C THR A 389 -15.95 2.82 -12.33
N TYR A 390 -15.62 1.70 -11.69
CA TYR A 390 -16.57 0.90 -10.90
C TYR A 390 -16.87 1.50 -9.52
N ILE A 391 -15.90 2.14 -8.88
CA ILE A 391 -16.09 2.77 -7.57
C ILE A 391 -16.62 4.21 -7.64
N ALA A 392 -16.82 4.74 -8.85
CA ALA A 392 -17.37 6.07 -9.05
C ALA A 392 -18.85 6.13 -8.61
N PRO A 393 -19.27 7.19 -7.91
CA PRO A 393 -20.65 7.39 -7.53
C PRO A 393 -21.51 7.62 -8.79
N HIS A 394 -22.75 7.13 -8.79
CA HIS A 394 -23.69 7.40 -9.87
C HIS A 394 -24.29 8.81 -9.75
N ALA A 395 -24.74 9.39 -10.87
CA ALA A 395 -25.19 10.79 -10.93
C ALA A 395 -26.30 11.16 -9.93
N HIS A 396 -27.06 10.19 -9.45
CA HIS A 396 -28.15 10.37 -8.49
C HIS A 396 -27.87 9.76 -7.12
N ASP A 397 -26.73 9.09 -6.95
CA ASP A 397 -26.42 8.33 -5.75
C ASP A 397 -25.04 8.67 -5.20
N LEU A 398 -25.01 9.03 -3.92
CA LEU A 398 -23.79 9.42 -3.20
C LEU A 398 -22.88 8.24 -2.88
N LEU A 399 -23.38 7.02 -3.05
CA LEU A 399 -22.67 5.77 -2.90
C LEU A 399 -22.75 5.02 -4.24
N PRO A 400 -21.68 4.36 -4.68
CA PRO A 400 -21.77 3.33 -5.71
C PRO A 400 -22.88 2.35 -5.32
N VAL A 401 -23.82 2.10 -6.24
CA VAL A 401 -25.02 1.27 -5.97
C VAL A 401 -24.64 -0.08 -5.34
N ARG A 402 -23.48 -0.60 -5.73
CA ARG A 402 -22.94 -1.88 -5.28
C ARG A 402 -22.38 -1.83 -3.86
N LEU A 403 -21.84 -0.70 -3.40
CA LEU A 403 -21.36 -0.54 -2.01
C LEU A 403 -22.51 -0.44 -0.98
N ARG A 404 -23.78 -0.51 -1.40
CA ARG A 404 -24.94 -0.48 -0.50
C ARG A 404 -25.24 -1.81 0.19
N THR A 405 -24.93 -2.93 -0.46
CA THR A 405 -25.47 -4.26 -0.09
C THR A 405 -24.67 -4.98 0.99
N VAL A 406 -23.48 -4.49 1.35
CA VAL A 406 -22.58 -5.17 2.31
C VAL A 406 -22.84 -4.80 3.78
N GLY A 407 -24.11 -4.74 4.20
CA GLY A 407 -24.42 -4.52 5.61
C GLY A 407 -25.87 -4.79 5.99
N TYR A 408 -26.09 -5.04 7.29
CA TYR A 408 -27.38 -5.12 7.99
C TYR A 408 -28.39 -3.99 7.67
N LEU A 409 -27.94 -2.97 6.95
CA LEU A 409 -28.67 -1.79 6.51
C LEU A 409 -29.68 -2.01 5.40
N GLU A 410 -29.52 -3.05 4.58
CA GLU A 410 -30.52 -3.32 3.56
C GLU A 410 -31.86 -3.70 4.18
N VAL A 411 -31.84 -4.40 5.32
CA VAL A 411 -33.05 -4.68 6.13
C VAL A 411 -33.75 -3.39 6.56
N PHE A 412 -32.99 -2.41 7.07
CA PHE A 412 -33.57 -1.14 7.54
C PHE A 412 -34.00 -0.21 6.39
N MET A 413 -33.30 -0.24 5.26
CA MET A 413 -33.60 0.58 4.08
C MET A 413 -34.76 0.00 3.25
N ARG A 414 -34.93 -1.32 3.24
CA ARG A 414 -36.07 -2.00 2.61
C ARG A 414 -37.36 -1.64 3.31
N ASP A 415 -37.36 -1.65 4.65
CA ASP A 415 -38.49 -1.18 5.46
C ASP A 415 -38.81 0.30 5.19
N ALA A 416 -37.80 1.16 5.09
CA ALA A 416 -38.01 2.59 4.81
C ALA A 416 -38.66 2.85 3.43
N LYS A 417 -38.23 2.12 2.39
CA LYS A 417 -38.85 2.21 1.06
C LYS A 417 -40.29 1.69 1.06
N LEU A 418 -40.57 0.63 1.82
CA LEU A 418 -41.93 0.10 2.00
C LEU A 418 -42.83 1.14 2.66
N VAL A 419 -42.33 1.88 3.66
CA VAL A 419 -43.07 2.97 4.29
C VAL A 419 -43.32 4.12 3.31
N GLU A 420 -42.31 4.57 2.55
CA GLU A 420 -42.50 5.60 1.50
C GLU A 420 -43.53 5.15 0.45
N GLN A 421 -43.49 3.89 0.03
CA GLN A 421 -44.47 3.33 -0.91
C GLN A 421 -45.88 3.25 -0.32
N MET A 422 -46.00 2.85 0.95
CA MET A 422 -47.29 2.84 1.66
C MET A 422 -47.84 4.25 1.85
N GLU A 423 -46.99 5.24 2.12
CA GLU A 423 -47.40 6.65 2.21
C GLU A 423 -47.83 7.23 0.86
N GLU A 424 -47.13 6.90 -0.24
CA GLU A 424 -47.56 7.26 -1.60
C GLU A 424 -48.88 6.58 -2.00
N GLU A 425 -49.14 5.36 -1.53
CA GLU A 425 -50.42 4.66 -1.77
C GLU A 425 -51.56 5.17 -0.88
N GLU A 426 -51.28 5.59 0.36
CA GLU A 426 -52.25 6.18 1.29
C GLU A 426 -52.58 7.64 0.98
N GLU A 427 -51.77 8.35 0.18
CA GLU A 427 -52.10 9.70 -0.26
C GLU A 427 -53.44 9.64 -1.03
N PRO A 428 -54.53 10.20 -0.47
CA PRO A 428 -55.88 9.86 -0.90
C PRO A 428 -56.05 10.33 -2.34
N ARG A 429 -56.13 9.37 -3.28
CA ARG A 429 -56.44 9.59 -4.70
C ARG A 429 -57.46 10.70 -4.83
N GLU A 430 -56.98 11.93 -5.08
CA GLU A 430 -57.85 13.08 -5.21
C GLU A 430 -58.81 12.75 -6.33
N ARG A 431 -60.11 12.67 -5.99
CA ARG A 431 -61.16 12.37 -6.95
C ARG A 431 -60.99 13.30 -8.14
N PRO A 432 -60.96 12.78 -9.37
CA PRO A 432 -60.65 13.58 -10.54
C PRO A 432 -61.64 14.74 -10.62
N ARG A 433 -61.14 15.96 -10.37
CA ARG A 433 -61.89 17.20 -10.63
C ARG A 433 -62.22 17.21 -12.12
N ARG A 434 -63.48 16.93 -12.44
CA ARG A 434 -64.11 17.11 -13.76
C ARG A 434 -63.73 18.49 -14.32
N ARG A 435 -62.69 18.56 -15.16
CA ARG A 435 -62.47 19.71 -16.04
C ARG A 435 -63.29 19.51 -17.32
N ARG A 436 -64.38 20.29 -17.43
CA ARG A 436 -65.05 20.56 -18.71
C ARG A 436 -64.06 21.23 -19.66
N GLY A 437 -64.11 20.79 -20.92
CA GLY A 437 -63.07 21.01 -21.91
C GLY A 437 -63.17 22.31 -22.71
N ALA A 438 -62.15 22.49 -23.55
CA ALA A 438 -62.20 23.20 -24.81
C ALA A 438 -61.03 22.71 -25.70
N ARG A 439 -61.36 22.35 -26.95
CA ARG A 439 -60.47 22.08 -28.10
C ARG A 439 -59.68 23.37 -28.45
N THR A 440 -58.50 23.38 -29.09
CA THR A 440 -58.15 22.95 -30.47
C THR A 440 -56.61 22.89 -30.68
N PRO A 441 -56.11 22.35 -31.81
CA PRO A 441 -54.71 21.93 -32.02
C PRO A 441 -53.84 22.95 -32.79
N GLY A 442 -52.51 22.90 -32.60
CA GLY A 442 -51.58 23.73 -33.37
C GLY A 442 -50.12 23.28 -33.32
N SER A 443 -49.64 22.77 -34.46
CA SER A 443 -48.28 22.84 -35.04
C SER A 443 -47.03 22.47 -34.20
N ARG A 444 -46.56 21.25 -34.48
CA ARG A 444 -45.20 20.87 -34.92
C ARG A 444 -44.23 22.03 -35.26
N VAL A 445 -43.14 22.17 -34.50
CA VAL A 445 -41.80 22.60 -34.98
C VAL A 445 -40.73 21.81 -34.24
N LYS A 446 -39.85 21.16 -35.02
CA LYS A 446 -38.59 20.56 -34.57
C LYS A 446 -37.53 21.66 -34.57
N THR A 447 -36.82 21.83 -33.45
CA THR A 447 -35.42 22.32 -33.48
C THR A 447 -34.66 21.61 -32.37
N SER A 448 -33.67 20.86 -32.82
CA SER A 448 -32.52 20.38 -32.07
C SER A 448 -31.68 21.56 -31.59
N GLU A 449 -31.28 21.56 -30.33
CA GLU A 449 -30.04 22.26 -29.95
C GLU A 449 -29.37 21.59 -28.76
N ALA A 450 -28.12 21.22 -29.01
CA ALA A 450 -27.20 20.61 -28.07
C ALA A 450 -26.72 21.67 -27.07
N ALA A 451 -27.01 21.45 -25.79
CA ALA A 451 -26.35 22.15 -24.69
C ALA A 451 -25.33 21.20 -24.04
N LEU A 452 -24.17 21.07 -24.70
CA LEU A 452 -22.96 20.48 -24.13
C LEU A 452 -21.82 21.48 -24.34
N LYS A 453 -21.49 22.24 -23.28
CA LYS A 453 -20.34 23.15 -23.11
C LYS A 453 -20.55 23.82 -21.74
N THR A 454 -19.62 23.92 -20.80
CA THR A 454 -18.18 23.66 -20.76
C THR A 454 -17.86 23.64 -19.26
N VAL A 455 -17.31 22.56 -18.71
CA VAL A 455 -16.70 22.62 -17.36
C VAL A 455 -15.26 23.02 -17.59
N GLN A 456 -14.98 24.30 -17.35
CA GLN A 456 -13.64 24.88 -17.36
C GLN A 456 -12.98 24.50 -16.03
N CYS A 457 -12.07 23.52 -16.07
CA CYS A 457 -11.20 23.21 -14.95
C CYS A 457 -10.20 24.36 -14.75
N CYS A 458 -10.08 24.82 -13.50
CA CYS A 458 -9.02 25.73 -13.08
C CYS A 458 -7.73 24.93 -12.89
N ASP A 459 -6.70 25.28 -13.66
CA ASP A 459 -5.32 24.89 -13.43
C ASP A 459 -4.66 25.95 -12.54
N SER A 460 -4.40 25.61 -11.28
CA SER A 460 -3.39 26.30 -10.46
C SER A 460 -2.86 25.34 -9.40
N VAL A 461 -1.54 25.14 -9.41
CA VAL A 461 -0.80 24.31 -8.45
C VAL A 461 -0.74 24.95 -7.06
N ASP A 462 -1.06 26.25 -6.95
CA ASP A 462 -0.98 26.99 -5.69
C ASP A 462 -2.13 26.65 -4.70
N ASP A 463 -3.24 26.08 -5.18
CA ASP A 463 -4.34 25.59 -4.31
C ASP A 463 -4.02 24.24 -3.63
N ILE A 464 -2.93 23.58 -4.02
CA ILE A 464 -2.59 22.21 -3.57
C ILE A 464 -1.94 22.20 -2.17
N MET A 465 -1.45 23.34 -1.67
CA MET A 465 -0.81 23.43 -0.34
C MET A 465 -1.54 24.30 0.69
N ALA A 466 -2.70 24.89 0.36
CA ALA A 466 -3.45 25.74 1.29
C ALA A 466 -4.43 24.97 2.22
N THR A 467 -4.38 23.64 2.29
CA THR A 467 -5.26 22.84 3.15
C THR A 467 -4.61 22.42 4.46
N VAL A 468 -4.29 23.39 5.33
CA VAL A 468 -4.10 23.16 6.78
C VAL A 468 -4.65 24.39 7.52
N ASP A 469 -5.97 24.61 7.44
CA ASP A 469 -6.67 25.56 8.34
C ASP A 469 -8.15 25.16 8.51
N TRP A 470 -8.38 23.86 8.71
CA TRP A 470 -9.73 23.30 8.91
C TRP A 470 -10.25 23.47 10.34
N GLU A 471 -9.38 23.76 11.32
CA GLU A 471 -9.79 23.96 12.71
C GLU A 471 -10.55 25.28 12.92
N GLU A 472 -10.18 26.37 12.25
CA GLU A 472 -10.83 27.67 12.47
C GLU A 472 -12.28 27.73 11.95
N GLU A 473 -12.59 27.09 10.82
CA GLU A 473 -13.95 27.13 10.26
C GLU A 473 -14.94 26.24 11.05
N TYR A 474 -14.48 25.09 11.56
CA TYR A 474 -15.30 24.21 12.39
C TYR A 474 -15.52 24.79 13.80
N LEU A 475 -14.48 25.38 14.41
CA LEU A 475 -14.60 26.08 15.68
C LEU A 475 -15.48 27.33 15.56
N GLY A 476 -15.40 28.08 14.45
CA GLY A 476 -16.24 29.24 14.18
C GLY A 476 -17.74 28.91 14.06
N ALA A 477 -18.09 27.75 13.51
CA ALA A 477 -19.48 27.28 13.43
C ALA A 477 -20.05 26.86 14.80
N VAL A 478 -19.22 26.26 15.66
CA VAL A 478 -19.58 25.90 17.03
C VAL A 478 -19.70 27.15 17.93
N GLU A 479 -18.82 28.13 17.74
CA GLU A 479 -18.82 29.36 18.53
C GLU A 479 -20.00 30.29 18.18
N THR A 480 -20.42 30.34 16.91
CA THR A 480 -21.62 31.06 16.48
C THR A 480 -22.93 30.42 16.97
N SER A 481 -22.97 29.10 17.12
CA SER A 481 -24.07 28.37 17.78
C SER A 481 -24.13 28.67 19.29
N SER A 482 -22.97 28.73 19.96
CA SER A 482 -22.85 29.01 21.39
C SER A 482 -23.14 30.48 21.75
N ARG A 483 -22.72 31.44 20.91
CA ARG A 483 -22.99 32.88 21.11
C ARG A 483 -24.47 33.22 20.98
N ARG A 484 -25.19 32.55 20.07
CA ARG A 484 -26.64 32.75 19.86
C ARG A 484 -27.51 32.27 21.03
N ARG A 485 -26.97 31.46 21.95
CA ARG A 485 -27.63 31.04 23.20
C ARG A 485 -27.37 31.97 24.39
N ARG A 486 -26.35 32.85 24.34
CA ARG A 486 -26.04 33.75 25.47
C ARG A 486 -26.79 35.10 25.41
N ASP A 487 -27.41 35.45 24.29
CA ASP A 487 -28.15 36.71 24.16
C ASP A 487 -29.66 36.61 24.50
N MET A 488 -30.12 35.52 25.15
CA MET A 488 -31.42 35.53 25.81
C MET A 488 -31.31 36.21 27.18
N SER A 489 -31.36 37.55 27.17
CA SER A 489 -31.47 38.41 28.36
C SER A 489 -32.76 38.11 29.15
N PRO A 490 -32.73 38.13 30.50
CA PRO A 490 -33.90 37.92 31.34
C PRO A 490 -34.60 39.25 31.66
N ASP A 491 -35.19 39.91 30.67
CA ASP A 491 -36.06 41.08 30.90
C ASP A 491 -37.42 40.86 30.22
N MET A 492 -38.31 40.13 30.88
CA MET A 492 -39.73 40.13 30.52
C MET A 492 -40.62 39.82 31.74
N GLU A 493 -40.57 40.70 32.74
CA GLU A 493 -41.72 40.91 33.64
C GLU A 493 -42.40 42.24 33.29
N ALA A 494 -43.72 42.17 33.10
CA ALA A 494 -44.69 43.26 32.89
C ALA A 494 -45.09 43.59 31.43
N ALA A 495 -45.86 42.67 30.82
CA ALA A 495 -46.93 43.07 29.90
C ALA A 495 -48.09 42.07 30.00
N LYS A 496 -49.13 42.45 30.77
CA LYS A 496 -50.42 41.77 30.82
C LYS A 496 -51.17 42.01 29.51
N GLY A 497 -51.66 40.92 28.93
CA GLY A 497 -52.87 40.91 28.11
C GLY A 497 -52.66 41.15 26.62
N HIS A 498 -52.45 40.06 25.86
CA HIS A 498 -53.17 39.84 24.60
C HIS A 498 -52.99 38.40 24.12
N ALA A 499 -54.10 37.87 23.58
CA ALA A 499 -54.28 36.71 22.72
C ALA A 499 -53.19 35.63 22.66
N THR A 500 -53.60 34.39 22.96
CA THR A 500 -52.97 33.13 22.56
C THR A 500 -52.70 33.14 21.05
N GLU A 501 -51.49 33.53 20.67
CA GLU A 501 -50.93 33.28 19.35
C GLU A 501 -50.16 31.96 19.44
N GLU A 502 -50.79 30.91 18.93
CA GLU A 502 -50.23 29.58 18.74
C GLU A 502 -49.00 29.72 17.82
N SER A 503 -47.81 29.79 18.42
CA SER A 503 -46.56 29.94 17.68
C SER A 503 -46.31 28.67 16.86
N THR A 504 -46.83 28.68 15.65
CA THR A 504 -46.52 27.69 14.63
C THR A 504 -45.02 27.81 14.35
N PHE A 505 -44.25 26.86 14.88
CA PHE A 505 -42.85 26.66 14.55
C PHE A 505 -42.78 26.39 13.04
N LEU A 506 -42.68 27.45 12.24
CA LEU A 506 -42.48 27.34 10.80
C LEU A 506 -41.12 26.66 10.58
N PRO A 507 -41.08 25.47 9.95
CA PRO A 507 -39.82 24.80 9.68
C PRO A 507 -38.97 25.71 8.79
N LYS A 508 -37.76 26.05 9.27
CA LYS A 508 -36.82 26.86 8.50
C LYS A 508 -36.61 26.22 7.12
N PRO A 509 -36.54 27.02 6.05
CA PRO A 509 -36.34 26.49 4.70
C PRO A 509 -35.07 25.64 4.67
N LYS A 510 -35.20 24.38 4.22
CA LYS A 510 -34.10 23.41 4.06
C LYS A 510 -32.97 24.07 3.29
N GLN A 511 -31.95 24.55 4.00
CA GLN A 511 -30.73 25.06 3.39
C GLN A 511 -30.10 23.89 2.64
N LYS A 512 -29.94 24.06 1.33
CA LYS A 512 -29.41 23.04 0.44
C LYS A 512 -27.91 22.90 0.71
N ILE A 513 -27.54 22.11 1.72
CA ILE A 513 -26.16 21.69 2.00
C ILE A 513 -25.73 20.89 0.77
N ARG A 514 -25.03 21.53 -0.16
CA ARG A 514 -24.73 20.97 -1.49
C ARG A 514 -23.25 20.68 -1.72
N GLY A 515 -22.40 20.87 -0.69
CA GLY A 515 -20.93 20.84 -0.86
C GLY A 515 -20.21 19.65 -0.20
N HIS A 516 -20.57 19.28 1.04
CA HIS A 516 -19.76 18.33 1.83
C HIS A 516 -19.96 16.86 1.44
N ASP A 517 -20.92 16.59 0.56
CA ASP A 517 -21.38 15.24 0.27
C ASP A 517 -20.40 14.38 -0.56
N HIS A 518 -19.36 14.99 -1.15
CA HIS A 518 -18.48 14.32 -2.11
C HIS A 518 -17.02 14.17 -1.65
N VAL A 519 -16.67 14.57 -0.43
CA VAL A 519 -15.26 14.65 0.01
C VAL A 519 -14.56 13.29 -0.06
N ALA A 520 -15.16 12.22 0.47
CA ALA A 520 -14.55 10.89 0.47
C ALA A 520 -14.24 10.38 -0.95
N TRP A 521 -15.20 10.48 -1.88
CA TRP A 521 -14.99 10.15 -3.28
C TRP A 521 -13.94 11.04 -3.93
N LEU A 522 -13.98 12.35 -3.67
CA LEU A 522 -13.08 13.30 -4.30
C LEU A 522 -11.62 12.99 -3.94
N VAL A 523 -11.35 12.64 -2.69
CA VAL A 523 -10.01 12.30 -2.20
C VAL A 523 -9.53 10.98 -2.81
N VAL A 524 -10.27 9.89 -2.60
CA VAL A 524 -9.90 8.54 -3.11
C VAL A 524 -9.83 8.54 -4.64
N GLY A 525 -10.77 9.22 -5.27
CA GLY A 525 -10.79 9.47 -6.70
C GLY A 525 -9.55 10.22 -7.16
N ARG A 526 -9.28 11.42 -6.65
CA ARG A 526 -8.09 12.19 -7.08
C ARG A 526 -6.80 11.39 -6.90
N PHE A 527 -6.63 10.73 -5.76
CA PHE A 527 -5.46 9.88 -5.53
C PHE A 527 -5.34 8.74 -6.55
N THR A 528 -6.43 8.03 -6.83
CA THR A 528 -6.45 6.96 -7.84
C THR A 528 -6.11 7.50 -9.23
N THR A 529 -6.61 8.69 -9.59
CA THR A 529 -6.24 9.36 -10.85
C THR A 529 -4.75 9.70 -10.89
N THR A 530 -4.20 10.24 -9.80
CA THR A 530 -2.77 10.52 -9.71
C THR A 530 -1.94 9.25 -9.88
N MET A 531 -2.35 8.15 -9.25
CA MET A 531 -1.67 6.85 -9.39
C MET A 531 -1.73 6.33 -10.84
N ILE A 532 -2.89 6.43 -11.51
CA ILE A 532 -3.01 6.08 -12.95
C ILE A 532 -1.98 6.86 -13.79
N TRP A 533 -1.88 8.18 -13.56
CA TRP A 533 -0.92 9.02 -14.29
C TRP A 533 0.53 8.70 -13.96
N LEU A 534 0.85 8.39 -12.69
CA LEU A 534 2.19 7.97 -12.30
C LEU A 534 2.60 6.64 -12.96
N TRP A 535 1.68 5.67 -13.07
CA TRP A 535 1.94 4.43 -13.82
C TRP A 535 2.20 4.70 -15.30
N ILE A 536 1.39 5.56 -15.93
CA ILE A 536 1.58 5.96 -17.34
C ILE A 536 2.93 6.67 -17.52
N ALA A 537 3.27 7.63 -16.65
CA ALA A 537 4.53 8.36 -16.69
C ALA A 537 5.73 7.43 -16.47
N GLY A 538 5.65 6.50 -15.52
CA GLY A 538 6.67 5.47 -15.31
C GLY A 538 6.89 4.61 -16.55
N GLY A 539 5.81 4.20 -17.23
CA GLY A 539 5.89 3.50 -18.50
C GLY A 539 6.61 4.30 -19.59
N PHE A 540 6.32 5.60 -19.71
CA PHE A 540 7.02 6.48 -20.68
C PHE A 540 8.49 6.68 -20.34
N VAL A 541 8.83 6.94 -19.07
CA VAL A 541 10.23 7.07 -18.62
C VAL A 541 11.00 5.79 -18.91
N HIS A 542 10.40 4.63 -18.64
CA HIS A 542 11.01 3.33 -18.94
C HIS A 542 11.24 3.13 -20.44
N ILE A 543 10.26 3.47 -21.30
CA ILE A 543 10.44 3.45 -22.76
C ILE A 543 11.57 4.37 -23.19
N SER A 544 11.61 5.61 -22.68
CA SER A 544 12.66 6.57 -23.00
C SER A 544 14.04 6.05 -22.60
N ASN A 545 14.19 5.46 -21.42
CA ASN A 545 15.45 4.85 -20.99
C ASN A 545 15.84 3.68 -21.91
N CYS A 546 14.89 2.81 -22.28
CA CYS A 546 15.15 1.74 -23.23
C CYS A 546 15.58 2.25 -24.61
N LEU A 547 14.97 3.34 -25.10
CA LEU A 547 15.32 3.96 -26.37
C LEU A 547 16.67 4.69 -26.32
N LEU A 548 17.02 5.31 -25.19
CA LEU A 548 18.33 5.93 -24.99
C LEU A 548 19.44 4.89 -24.91
N ASP A 549 19.21 3.76 -24.25
CA ASP A 549 20.15 2.63 -24.24
C ASP A 549 20.38 2.07 -25.66
N LEU A 550 19.30 1.91 -26.43
CA LEU A 550 19.36 1.53 -27.85
C LEU A 550 20.11 2.58 -28.70
N GLY A 551 19.90 3.85 -28.42
CA GLY A 551 20.53 4.97 -29.12
C GLY A 551 22.03 5.11 -28.79
N GLY A 552 22.41 4.88 -27.54
CA GLY A 552 23.81 4.85 -27.09
C GLY A 552 24.62 3.79 -27.82
N GLN A 553 24.04 2.60 -28.01
CA GLN A 553 24.67 1.51 -28.77
C GLN A 553 24.99 1.89 -30.22
N LYS A 554 24.18 2.77 -30.84
CA LYS A 554 24.37 3.19 -32.22
C LYS A 554 25.59 4.10 -32.41
N LYS A 555 26.06 4.76 -31.35
CA LYS A 555 27.29 5.56 -31.39
C LYS A 555 28.55 4.69 -31.33
N ASP A 556 28.48 3.52 -30.69
CA ASP A 556 29.61 2.57 -30.61
C ASP A 556 29.80 1.75 -31.92
N LEU A 557 28.78 1.71 -32.78
CA LEU A 557 28.82 1.04 -34.09
C LEU A 557 29.64 1.79 -35.16
N ASN A 558 30.12 3.01 -34.88
CA ASN A 558 30.97 3.78 -35.79
C ASN A 558 32.44 3.31 -35.83
N GLY A 559 32.77 2.15 -35.26
CA GLY A 559 34.04 1.44 -35.51
C GLY A 559 35.07 1.50 -34.36
N ASN A 560 34.97 2.47 -33.46
CA ASN A 560 35.81 2.53 -32.27
C ASN A 560 35.12 1.81 -31.10
N ILE A 561 35.13 0.48 -31.16
CA ILE A 561 34.68 -0.36 -30.06
C ILE A 561 35.68 -0.16 -28.91
N HIS A 562 35.43 0.82 -28.04
CA HIS A 562 36.06 0.84 -26.73
C HIS A 562 35.59 -0.42 -25.99
N LYS A 563 36.46 -1.43 -25.99
CA LYS A 563 36.21 -2.69 -25.34
C LYS A 563 36.13 -2.41 -23.84
N SER A 564 34.94 -2.43 -23.27
CA SER A 564 34.76 -2.43 -21.82
C SER A 564 35.15 -3.81 -21.28
N LEU A 565 36.00 -3.85 -20.26
CA LEU A 565 36.33 -5.10 -19.57
C LEU A 565 35.21 -5.43 -18.60
N VAL A 566 34.63 -6.62 -18.74
CA VAL A 566 33.72 -7.16 -17.73
C VAL A 566 34.58 -7.68 -16.58
N LEU A 567 34.61 -6.91 -15.50
CA LEU A 567 35.37 -7.22 -14.28
C LEU A 567 34.50 -8.04 -13.33
N ARG A 568 35.03 -9.16 -12.85
CA ARG A 568 34.39 -10.04 -11.86
C ARG A 568 35.17 -9.98 -10.55
N LYS A 569 34.51 -9.66 -9.44
CA LYS A 569 35.17 -9.60 -8.13
C LYS A 569 35.58 -10.99 -7.66
N LEU A 570 36.81 -11.12 -7.20
CA LEU A 570 37.39 -12.31 -6.62
C LEU A 570 37.29 -12.24 -5.11
N SER A 571 36.86 -13.33 -4.48
CA SER A 571 36.87 -13.42 -3.02
C SER A 571 38.27 -13.77 -2.54
N ALA A 572 38.83 -12.94 -1.67
CA ALA A 572 40.14 -13.14 -1.05
C ALA A 572 40.09 -12.74 0.42
N SER A 573 40.83 -13.47 1.27
CA SER A 573 40.97 -13.17 2.70
C SER A 573 42.26 -12.40 2.94
N TRP A 574 42.17 -11.11 3.27
CA TRP A 574 43.32 -10.25 3.47
C TRP A 574 43.86 -10.32 4.91
N PRO A 575 45.17 -10.20 5.12
CA PRO A 575 45.74 -10.05 6.46
C PRO A 575 45.15 -8.84 7.19
N GLU A 576 44.83 -8.99 8.47
CA GLU A 576 44.35 -7.88 9.29
C GLU A 576 45.52 -6.95 9.69
N PRO A 577 45.31 -5.61 9.70
CA PRO A 577 44.10 -4.90 9.27
C PRO A 577 44.03 -4.71 7.73
N ALA A 578 42.97 -5.25 7.10
CA ALA A 578 42.86 -5.35 5.65
C ALA A 578 42.87 -4.00 4.91
N ASN A 579 42.33 -2.94 5.53
CA ASN A 579 42.26 -1.59 4.98
C ASN A 579 43.64 -0.90 4.80
N PHE A 580 44.68 -1.40 5.46
CA PHE A 580 46.07 -0.93 5.28
C PHE A 580 46.86 -1.78 4.29
N PHE A 581 46.29 -2.89 3.81
CA PHE A 581 46.94 -3.71 2.82
C PHE A 581 46.85 -3.01 1.45
N GLU A 582 47.99 -2.73 0.86
CA GLU A 582 48.11 -2.16 -0.50
C GLU A 582 48.81 -3.18 -1.39
N VAL A 583 48.20 -3.47 -2.55
CA VAL A 583 48.78 -4.36 -3.55
C VAL A 583 49.63 -3.53 -4.50
N THR A 584 50.95 -3.62 -4.36
CA THR A 584 51.92 -2.86 -5.17
C THR A 584 52.38 -3.61 -6.42
N ASN A 585 52.38 -4.94 -6.37
CA ASN A 585 52.61 -5.78 -7.54
C ASN A 585 51.76 -7.04 -7.47
N LEU A 586 51.48 -7.59 -8.64
CA LEU A 586 50.68 -8.80 -8.79
C LEU A 586 51.35 -9.68 -9.84
N HIS A 587 51.50 -10.96 -9.52
CA HIS A 587 51.91 -11.98 -10.47
C HIS A 587 50.97 -13.16 -10.40
N CYS A 588 50.65 -13.76 -11.54
CA CYS A 588 49.76 -14.90 -11.55
C CYS A 588 50.06 -15.89 -12.65
N ASN A 589 49.76 -17.15 -12.35
CA ASN A 589 49.77 -18.26 -13.29
C ASN A 589 48.42 -19.00 -13.19
N SER A 590 48.35 -20.21 -13.75
CA SER A 590 47.15 -21.05 -13.74
C SER A 590 46.75 -21.51 -12.34
N SER A 591 47.71 -21.72 -11.42
CA SER A 591 47.47 -22.37 -10.13
C SER A 591 47.51 -21.43 -8.92
N GLY A 592 48.09 -20.24 -9.05
CA GLY A 592 48.34 -19.33 -7.94
C GLY A 592 48.52 -17.88 -8.34
N VAL A 593 48.57 -17.05 -7.30
CA VAL A 593 48.79 -15.61 -7.37
C VAL A 593 49.82 -15.23 -6.33
N VAL A 594 50.82 -14.43 -6.72
CA VAL A 594 51.79 -13.80 -5.83
C VAL A 594 51.45 -12.31 -5.74
N ILE A 595 51.33 -11.82 -4.52
CA ILE A 595 50.88 -10.46 -4.20
C ILE A 595 51.99 -9.77 -3.43
N GLY A 596 52.53 -8.69 -3.99
CA GLY A 596 53.46 -7.81 -3.30
C GLY A 596 52.74 -6.69 -2.57
N SER A 597 53.25 -6.34 -1.40
CA SER A 597 52.90 -5.14 -0.63
C SER A 597 54.16 -4.32 -0.36
N PRO A 598 54.05 -3.11 0.22
CA PRO A 598 55.22 -2.32 0.61
C PRO A 598 56.13 -3.01 1.65
N PHE A 599 55.65 -4.06 2.33
CA PHE A 599 56.34 -4.66 3.48
C PHE A 599 56.66 -6.15 3.31
N ALA A 600 55.91 -6.84 2.45
CA ALA A 600 55.98 -8.29 2.34
C ALA A 600 55.47 -8.81 1.00
N VAL A 601 55.88 -10.03 0.67
CA VAL A 601 55.38 -10.80 -0.46
C VAL A 601 54.52 -11.94 0.06
N HIS A 602 53.33 -12.09 -0.51
CA HIS A 602 52.36 -13.13 -0.18
C HIS A 602 52.09 -14.01 -1.40
N ALA A 603 51.70 -15.25 -1.16
CA ALA A 603 51.20 -16.15 -2.19
C ALA A 603 49.87 -16.77 -1.77
N ALA A 604 48.97 -16.95 -2.73
CA ALA A 604 47.70 -17.63 -2.55
C ALA A 604 47.47 -18.60 -3.71
N ARG A 605 46.92 -19.78 -3.41
CA ARG A 605 46.49 -20.74 -4.43
C ARG A 605 45.13 -20.31 -4.99
N ARG A 606 44.94 -20.43 -6.31
CA ARG A 606 43.61 -20.28 -6.91
C ARG A 606 42.78 -21.52 -6.60
N LEU A 607 41.59 -21.33 -6.05
CA LEU A 607 40.63 -22.40 -5.82
C LEU A 607 39.58 -22.34 -6.94
N GLU A 608 39.63 -23.32 -7.83
CA GLU A 608 38.56 -23.52 -8.81
C GLU A 608 37.33 -24.01 -8.05
N SER A 609 36.31 -23.15 -7.94
CA SER A 609 35.03 -23.54 -7.35
C SER A 609 34.35 -24.53 -8.29
N LEU A 610 34.39 -25.82 -7.92
CA LEU A 610 33.71 -26.91 -8.64
C LEU A 610 32.19 -26.70 -8.72
N GLU A 611 31.62 -25.89 -7.83
CA GLU A 611 30.17 -25.69 -7.71
C GLU A 611 29.66 -24.40 -8.36
N SER A 612 30.53 -23.46 -8.73
CA SER A 612 30.12 -22.22 -9.40
C SER A 612 31.16 -21.71 -10.39
N LEU A 613 30.84 -21.77 -11.69
CA LEU A 613 31.59 -21.09 -12.76
C LEU A 613 31.70 -19.56 -12.59
N GLU A 614 30.99 -18.99 -11.61
CA GLU A 614 30.80 -17.55 -11.48
C GLU A 614 31.74 -16.86 -10.49
N THR A 615 32.23 -17.55 -9.46
CA THR A 615 33.09 -16.94 -8.43
C THR A 615 34.38 -17.73 -8.23
N GLU A 616 35.50 -17.18 -8.71
CA GLU A 616 36.81 -17.71 -8.33
C GLU A 616 37.15 -17.19 -6.94
N THR A 617 37.71 -18.07 -6.12
CA THR A 617 38.13 -17.74 -4.77
C THR A 617 39.63 -17.95 -4.65
N LEU A 618 40.31 -17.04 -3.97
CA LEU A 618 41.69 -17.24 -3.58
C LEU A 618 41.73 -17.94 -2.23
N GLY A 619 42.62 -18.92 -2.12
CA GLY A 619 42.97 -19.52 -0.84
C GLY A 619 43.60 -18.51 0.12
N PRO A 620 43.85 -18.91 1.37
CA PRO A 620 44.47 -18.04 2.36
C PRO A 620 45.84 -17.54 1.88
N LEU A 621 46.11 -16.25 2.13
CA LEU A 621 47.37 -15.60 1.79
C LEU A 621 48.49 -16.06 2.74
N ALA A 622 49.48 -16.78 2.23
CA ALA A 622 50.67 -17.17 2.95
C ALA A 622 51.80 -16.16 2.71
N LYS A 623 52.41 -15.65 3.76
CA LYS A 623 53.59 -14.77 3.66
C LYS A 623 54.81 -15.59 3.24
N ILE A 624 55.47 -15.19 2.15
CA ILE A 624 56.66 -15.88 1.60
C ILE A 624 57.93 -15.04 1.67
N GLY A 625 57.83 -13.73 1.97
CA GLY A 625 59.00 -12.88 2.15
C GLY A 625 58.69 -11.57 2.89
N ASP A 626 59.68 -11.07 3.63
CA ASP A 626 59.60 -9.89 4.50
C ASP A 626 60.40 -8.73 3.91
N PHE A 627 60.09 -8.36 2.67
CA PHE A 627 60.73 -7.26 1.96
C PHE A 627 59.81 -6.65 0.91
N GLU A 628 60.12 -5.41 0.53
CA GLU A 628 59.43 -4.70 -0.54
C GLU A 628 59.89 -5.22 -1.91
N ALA A 629 59.16 -6.19 -2.45
CA ALA A 629 59.32 -6.55 -3.84
C ALA A 629 58.73 -5.45 -4.73
N LYS A 630 59.48 -5.01 -5.74
CA LYS A 630 58.98 -4.15 -6.82
C LYS A 630 58.41 -4.98 -7.96
N ALA A 631 58.94 -6.18 -8.16
CA ALA A 631 58.41 -7.18 -9.09
C ALA A 631 58.61 -8.59 -8.51
N ALA A 632 57.69 -9.50 -8.82
CA ALA A 632 57.85 -10.92 -8.51
C ALA A 632 57.35 -11.75 -9.69
N TRP A 633 57.99 -12.89 -9.95
CA TRP A 633 57.57 -13.83 -10.98
C TRP A 633 57.96 -15.26 -10.60
N CYS A 634 57.18 -16.22 -11.07
CA CYS A 634 57.39 -17.63 -10.83
C CYS A 634 57.53 -18.38 -12.15
N GLY A 635 58.50 -19.29 -12.24
CA GLY A 635 58.68 -20.21 -13.35
C GLY A 635 58.84 -21.65 -12.85
N GLY A 636 59.19 -22.57 -13.75
CA GLY A 636 59.46 -23.97 -13.38
C GLY A 636 60.67 -24.15 -12.45
N GLY A 637 61.58 -23.17 -12.40
CA GLY A 637 62.73 -23.14 -11.49
C GLY A 637 62.49 -22.35 -10.20
N GLY A 638 61.22 -22.09 -9.86
CA GLY A 638 60.80 -21.41 -8.65
C GLY A 638 60.46 -19.94 -8.81
N CYS A 639 60.20 -19.29 -7.68
CA CYS A 639 59.80 -17.87 -7.63
C CYS A 639 60.98 -16.95 -7.30
N ARG A 640 61.05 -15.81 -7.98
CA ARG A 640 62.03 -14.76 -7.77
C ARG A 640 61.34 -13.42 -7.58
N ALA A 641 61.99 -12.55 -6.81
CA ALA A 641 61.53 -11.20 -6.59
C ALA A 641 62.68 -10.20 -6.77
N LEU A 642 62.35 -9.09 -7.40
CA LEU A 642 63.24 -7.96 -7.58
C LEU A 642 62.86 -6.89 -6.55
N ALA A 643 63.82 -6.47 -5.73
CA ALA A 643 63.64 -5.46 -4.70
C ALA A 643 64.62 -4.30 -4.91
N ALA A 644 64.23 -3.10 -4.46
CA ALA A 644 65.17 -2.00 -4.34
C ALA A 644 66.07 -2.27 -3.12
N GLY A 645 67.37 -2.46 -3.38
CA GLY A 645 68.39 -2.62 -2.36
C GLY A 645 68.84 -1.27 -1.77
N PRO A 646 69.69 -1.32 -0.73
CA PRO A 646 70.35 -0.14 -0.21
C PRO A 646 71.17 0.54 -1.31
N GLU A 647 71.27 1.88 -1.26
CA GLU A 647 71.98 2.71 -2.27
C GLU A 647 71.31 2.75 -3.66
N GLY A 648 70.07 2.28 -3.81
CA GLY A 648 69.37 2.29 -5.09
C GLY A 648 69.85 1.23 -6.08
N ARG A 649 70.65 0.26 -5.62
CA ARG A 649 70.98 -0.95 -6.39
C ARG A 649 69.80 -1.90 -6.37
N TRP A 650 69.58 -2.62 -7.46
CA TRP A 650 68.50 -3.61 -7.52
C TRP A 650 69.00 -4.96 -7.05
N GLN A 651 68.17 -5.67 -6.28
CA GLN A 651 68.50 -6.98 -5.73
C GLN A 651 67.50 -8.02 -6.20
N LEU A 652 68.00 -9.08 -6.83
CA LEU A 652 67.24 -10.27 -7.17
C LEU A 652 67.34 -11.27 -6.02
N ARG A 653 66.18 -11.74 -5.53
CA ARG A 653 66.08 -12.68 -4.42
C ARG A 653 65.25 -13.89 -4.83
N SER A 654 65.68 -15.08 -4.45
CA SER A 654 64.83 -16.27 -4.51
C SER A 654 63.80 -16.23 -3.38
N LEU A 655 62.55 -16.61 -3.68
CA LEU A 655 61.46 -16.69 -2.70
C LEU A 655 61.33 -18.08 -2.04
N GLU A 656 62.00 -19.11 -2.57
CA GLU A 656 61.87 -20.50 -2.11
C GLU A 656 62.92 -20.92 -1.07
N ALA A 657 64.05 -20.21 -1.04
CA ALA A 657 65.11 -20.42 -0.08
C ALA A 657 65.53 -19.06 0.50
N ALA A 658 66.07 -19.05 1.72
CA ALA A 658 66.77 -17.89 2.30
C ALA A 658 68.10 -17.62 1.55
N GLY A 659 68.01 -17.48 0.22
CA GLY A 659 69.12 -17.26 -0.68
C GLY A 659 69.68 -15.86 -0.50
N SER A 660 70.98 -15.74 -0.74
CA SER A 660 71.65 -14.43 -0.83
C SER A 660 71.01 -13.59 -1.92
N ALA A 661 70.78 -12.31 -1.63
CA ALA A 661 70.40 -11.33 -2.62
C ALA A 661 71.55 -11.15 -3.64
N GLU A 662 71.22 -11.19 -4.92
CA GLU A 662 72.16 -10.93 -6.02
C GLU A 662 71.94 -9.51 -6.53
N ASP A 663 72.99 -8.68 -6.54
CA ASP A 663 72.92 -7.32 -7.08
C ASP A 663 72.79 -7.36 -8.62
N VAL A 664 71.76 -6.71 -9.16
CA VAL A 664 71.49 -6.63 -10.59
C VAL A 664 71.74 -5.20 -11.08
N PRO A 665 72.51 -5.00 -12.18
CA PRO A 665 72.85 -3.67 -12.69
C PRO A 665 71.70 -3.05 -13.49
N LEU A 666 70.56 -2.78 -12.84
CA LEU A 666 69.44 -2.08 -13.49
C LEU A 666 69.59 -0.56 -13.39
N PRO A 667 69.17 0.20 -14.43
CA PRO A 667 69.21 1.66 -14.40
C PRO A 667 68.42 2.28 -13.24
N ALA A 668 69.00 3.28 -12.59
CA ALA A 668 68.33 4.03 -11.52
C ALA A 668 67.12 4.85 -11.98
N SER A 669 66.95 5.07 -13.29
CA SER A 669 65.80 5.76 -13.88
C SER A 669 64.52 4.91 -13.89
N TRP A 670 64.64 3.59 -13.70
CA TRP A 670 63.50 2.68 -13.73
C TRP A 670 62.63 2.88 -12.48
N ARG A 671 61.37 3.28 -12.68
CA ARG A 671 60.41 3.57 -11.60
C ARG A 671 59.52 2.39 -11.26
N LEU A 672 59.13 1.64 -12.30
CA LEU A 672 58.28 0.45 -12.20
C LEU A 672 58.90 -0.65 -13.03
N VAL A 673 58.92 -1.88 -12.52
CA VAL A 673 59.53 -3.04 -13.18
C VAL A 673 58.57 -4.21 -13.12
N ALA A 674 58.53 -5.01 -14.17
CA ALA A 674 57.88 -6.30 -14.24
C ALA A 674 58.86 -7.31 -14.85
N GLY A 675 58.78 -8.57 -14.43
CA GLY A 675 59.66 -9.63 -14.92
C GLY A 675 58.89 -10.90 -15.24
N ALA A 676 59.44 -11.70 -16.16
CA ALA A 676 58.91 -13.00 -16.53
C ALA A 676 60.05 -13.96 -16.93
N PRO A 677 59.94 -15.27 -16.64
CA PRO A 677 60.94 -16.24 -17.05
C PRO A 677 60.95 -16.41 -18.58
N ALA A 678 62.12 -16.50 -19.20
CA ALA A 678 62.28 -16.71 -20.64
C ALA A 678 63.29 -17.84 -20.93
N GLN A 679 63.28 -18.40 -22.15
CA GLN A 679 64.19 -19.50 -22.50
C GLN A 679 65.69 -19.13 -22.38
N ALA A 680 66.03 -17.86 -22.62
CA ALA A 680 67.41 -17.37 -22.62
C ALA A 680 67.76 -16.49 -21.40
N GLY A 681 67.00 -16.60 -20.30
CA GLY A 681 67.18 -15.78 -19.10
C GLY A 681 65.84 -15.21 -18.61
N GLU A 682 65.83 -13.96 -18.20
CA GLU A 682 64.62 -13.28 -17.72
C GLU A 682 64.27 -12.12 -18.65
N LEU A 683 62.98 -11.94 -18.93
CA LEU A 683 62.48 -10.80 -19.69
C LEU A 683 61.96 -9.77 -18.70
N LEU A 684 62.52 -8.56 -18.74
CA LEU A 684 62.15 -7.44 -17.88
C LEU A 684 61.49 -6.34 -18.71
N ALA A 685 60.40 -5.78 -18.20
CA ALA A 685 59.80 -4.55 -18.68
C ALA A 685 59.92 -3.49 -17.60
N ALA A 686 60.33 -2.28 -17.96
CA ALA A 686 60.48 -1.20 -16.99
C ALA A 686 60.00 0.15 -17.53
N TRP A 687 59.33 0.92 -16.68
CA TRP A 687 58.95 2.30 -16.96
C TRP A 687 60.08 3.24 -16.54
N ASP A 688 60.67 3.96 -17.49
CA ASP A 688 61.77 4.91 -17.23
C ASP A 688 61.29 6.36 -16.96
N GLY A 689 59.98 6.59 -17.00
CA GLY A 689 59.35 7.91 -16.88
C GLY A 689 58.86 8.49 -18.21
N GLU A 690 59.28 7.92 -19.34
CA GLU A 690 58.87 8.34 -20.69
C GLU A 690 58.35 7.17 -21.54
N ARG A 691 58.96 5.99 -21.43
CA ARG A 691 58.61 4.79 -22.22
C ARG A 691 58.77 3.51 -21.40
N VAL A 692 58.13 2.44 -21.87
CA VAL A 692 58.33 1.10 -21.30
C VAL A 692 59.44 0.41 -22.07
N VAL A 693 60.59 0.20 -21.41
CA VAL A 693 61.78 -0.44 -21.95
C VAL A 693 61.72 -1.94 -21.70
N ILE A 694 61.87 -2.74 -22.76
CA ILE A 694 61.94 -4.19 -22.69
C ILE A 694 63.40 -4.64 -22.78
N SER A 695 63.86 -5.38 -21.79
CA SER A 695 65.24 -5.85 -21.68
C SER A 695 65.28 -7.34 -21.34
N SER A 696 66.31 -8.05 -21.80
CA SER A 696 66.60 -9.40 -21.32
C SER A 696 67.77 -9.38 -20.34
N LEU A 697 67.58 -10.03 -19.20
CA LEU A 697 68.63 -10.26 -18.20
C LEU A 697 69.18 -11.68 -18.39
N SER A 698 70.45 -11.78 -18.76
CA SER A 698 71.12 -13.07 -18.92
C SER A 698 71.38 -13.73 -17.55
N PRO A 699 71.60 -15.05 -17.50
CA PRO A 699 72.01 -15.73 -16.27
C PRO A 699 73.31 -15.20 -15.66
N ALA A 700 74.12 -14.48 -16.44
CA ALA A 700 75.35 -13.82 -15.97
C ALA A 700 75.11 -12.40 -15.42
N GLY A 701 73.85 -11.98 -15.25
CA GLY A 701 73.49 -10.65 -14.76
C GLY A 701 73.66 -9.53 -15.80
N VAL A 702 73.89 -9.85 -17.07
CA VAL A 702 74.06 -8.85 -18.13
C VAL A 702 72.69 -8.44 -18.66
N LEU A 703 72.37 -7.14 -18.52
CA LEU A 703 71.15 -6.54 -19.04
C LEU A 703 71.33 -6.10 -20.50
N ALA A 704 70.54 -6.64 -21.41
CA ALA A 704 70.51 -6.25 -22.82
C ALA A 704 69.13 -5.69 -23.19
N GLN A 705 69.06 -4.40 -23.52
CA GLN A 705 67.84 -3.77 -24.01
C GLN A 705 67.46 -4.35 -25.38
N ARG A 706 66.19 -4.72 -25.55
CA ARG A 706 65.64 -5.24 -26.80
C ARG A 706 64.98 -4.14 -27.62
N PHE A 707 63.99 -3.48 -27.04
CA PHE A 707 63.25 -2.37 -27.66
C PHE A 707 62.51 -1.58 -26.57
N ALA A 708 61.81 -0.52 -26.96
CA ALA A 708 60.95 0.25 -26.05
C ALA A 708 59.62 0.56 -26.74
N VAL A 709 58.53 0.58 -25.96
CA VAL A 709 57.19 0.96 -26.42
C VAL A 709 56.76 2.25 -25.74
N HIS A 710 56.10 3.12 -26.48
CA HIS A 710 55.48 4.31 -25.92
C HIS A 710 54.01 4.00 -25.66
N PRO A 711 53.56 4.05 -24.39
CA PRO A 711 52.18 3.75 -24.07
C PRO A 711 51.29 4.92 -24.53
N SER A 712 50.60 4.73 -25.65
CA SER A 712 49.65 5.67 -26.23
C SER A 712 48.53 4.89 -26.93
N CYS A 713 47.28 5.11 -26.55
CA CYS A 713 46.15 4.61 -27.33
C CYS A 713 45.99 5.53 -28.54
N GLU A 714 46.10 4.99 -29.76
CA GLU A 714 46.07 5.75 -31.02
C GLU A 714 44.79 6.59 -31.20
N ASP A 715 43.72 6.29 -30.45
CA ASP A 715 42.43 7.00 -30.52
C ASP A 715 42.42 8.37 -29.80
N ASP A 716 43.48 8.75 -29.09
CA ASP A 716 43.50 10.04 -28.37
C ASP A 716 43.82 11.25 -29.28
N GLU A 717 44.09 11.05 -30.57
CA GLU A 717 44.55 12.11 -31.47
C GLU A 717 43.47 13.13 -31.88
N GLU A 718 42.17 12.81 -31.81
CA GLU A 718 41.13 13.72 -32.32
C GLU A 718 40.56 14.71 -31.29
N GLU A 719 40.62 14.45 -29.98
CA GLU A 719 39.92 15.29 -28.98
C GLU A 719 40.86 16.12 -28.08
N GLU A 720 42.17 15.82 -28.03
CA GLU A 720 43.08 16.42 -27.03
C GLU A 720 44.13 17.40 -27.58
N THR A 721 43.79 18.17 -28.63
CA THR A 721 44.70 19.10 -29.33
C THR A 721 45.24 20.30 -28.50
N SER A 722 44.98 20.40 -27.19
CA SER A 722 45.44 21.56 -26.39
C SER A 722 46.17 21.28 -25.07
N ARG A 723 46.18 20.05 -24.57
CA ARG A 723 47.03 19.68 -23.43
C ARG A 723 48.03 18.65 -23.92
N LYS A 724 49.33 18.99 -23.89
CA LYS A 724 50.36 17.94 -23.90
C LYS A 724 50.06 17.07 -22.70
N PRO A 725 49.59 15.82 -22.86
CA PRO A 725 49.40 14.95 -21.71
C PRO A 725 50.78 14.86 -21.06
N GLY A 726 50.88 15.28 -19.79
CA GLY A 726 52.03 14.88 -19.00
C GLY A 726 52.12 13.36 -19.11
N PRO A 727 53.33 12.77 -19.24
CA PRO A 727 53.47 11.33 -19.40
C PRO A 727 52.65 10.64 -18.31
N GLY A 728 51.49 10.09 -18.71
CA GLY A 728 50.52 9.54 -17.77
C GLY A 728 51.23 8.52 -16.91
N GLU A 729 51.03 8.58 -15.60
CA GLU A 729 51.78 7.75 -14.67
C GLU A 729 51.42 6.28 -14.92
N VAL A 730 52.39 5.48 -15.36
CA VAL A 730 52.22 4.03 -15.45
C VAL A 730 52.14 3.49 -14.03
N ARG A 731 50.97 2.99 -13.64
CA ARG A 731 50.70 2.43 -12.30
C ARG A 731 51.07 0.96 -12.22
N GLY A 732 50.89 0.22 -13.30
CA GLY A 732 51.12 -1.23 -13.33
C GLY A 732 51.76 -1.68 -14.64
N LEU A 733 52.67 -2.65 -14.55
CA LEU A 733 53.27 -3.35 -15.67
C LEU A 733 53.21 -4.84 -15.42
N TYR A 734 52.99 -5.61 -16.48
CA TYR A 734 53.09 -7.06 -16.42
C TYR A 734 53.59 -7.62 -17.74
N VAL A 735 54.46 -8.63 -17.66
CA VAL A 735 54.97 -9.36 -18.81
C VAL A 735 54.52 -10.81 -18.68
N ASP A 736 53.80 -11.33 -19.68
CA ASP A 736 53.48 -12.75 -19.78
C ASP A 736 54.40 -13.39 -20.81
N THR A 737 55.12 -14.45 -20.43
CA THR A 737 55.90 -15.30 -21.34
C THR A 737 55.31 -16.70 -21.46
N SER A 738 54.17 -16.95 -20.79
CA SER A 738 53.56 -18.27 -20.75
C SER A 738 52.95 -18.65 -22.10
N SER A 739 52.81 -19.96 -22.32
CA SER A 739 52.18 -20.52 -23.53
C SER A 739 52.87 -20.14 -24.85
N GLY A 740 54.16 -19.78 -24.82
CA GLY A 740 54.93 -19.39 -26.00
C GLY A 740 54.63 -17.97 -26.51
N CYS A 741 53.80 -17.22 -25.80
CA CYS A 741 53.48 -15.84 -26.12
C CYS A 741 54.25 -14.87 -25.25
N GLN A 742 54.65 -13.74 -25.83
CA GLN A 742 55.27 -12.65 -25.09
C GLN A 742 54.32 -11.46 -25.15
N THR A 743 53.53 -11.23 -24.09
CA THR A 743 52.63 -10.07 -24.02
C THR A 743 53.07 -9.10 -22.92
N LEU A 744 52.86 -7.81 -23.17
CA LEU A 744 53.04 -6.75 -22.20
C LEU A 744 51.70 -6.09 -21.95
N ALA A 745 51.29 -6.04 -20.69
CA ALA A 745 50.15 -5.28 -20.23
C ALA A 745 50.62 -4.05 -19.45
N VAL A 746 50.08 -2.87 -19.80
CA VAL A 746 50.44 -1.58 -19.22
C VAL A 746 49.19 -0.93 -18.67
N LEU A 747 49.18 -0.62 -17.37
CA LEU A 747 48.11 0.14 -16.71
C LEU A 747 48.54 1.58 -16.51
N ARG A 748 47.78 2.50 -17.09
CA ARG A 748 48.03 3.94 -17.07
C ARG A 748 46.98 4.66 -16.26
N ASP A 749 47.41 5.68 -15.54
CA ASP A 749 46.55 6.61 -14.83
C ASP A 749 46.36 7.90 -15.65
N LEU A 750 45.11 8.21 -15.97
CA LEU A 750 44.71 9.44 -16.67
C LEU A 750 43.93 10.38 -15.73
N GLY A 751 44.07 10.21 -14.41
CA GLY A 751 43.36 11.00 -13.40
C GLY A 751 42.00 10.41 -13.08
N ASP A 752 40.97 10.79 -13.84
CA ASP A 752 39.59 10.36 -13.57
C ASP A 752 39.27 8.94 -14.08
N SER A 753 40.14 8.40 -14.94
CA SER A 753 40.02 7.04 -15.47
C SER A 753 41.38 6.40 -15.60
N GLN A 754 41.39 5.07 -15.66
CA GLN A 754 42.61 4.31 -15.95
C GLN A 754 42.43 3.56 -17.27
N ARG A 755 43.55 3.29 -17.95
CA ARG A 755 43.55 2.52 -19.19
C ARG A 755 44.50 1.35 -19.08
N LEU A 756 44.05 0.21 -19.60
CA LEU A 756 44.87 -0.95 -19.81
C LEU A 756 45.23 -1.01 -21.29
N GLU A 757 46.51 -1.09 -21.60
CA GLU A 757 47.03 -1.36 -22.94
C GLU A 757 47.68 -2.74 -22.94
N SER A 758 47.56 -3.47 -24.05
CA SER A 758 48.20 -4.77 -24.22
C SER A 758 48.98 -4.80 -25.53
N TRP A 759 50.16 -5.42 -25.52
CA TRP A 759 51.07 -5.50 -26.65
C TRP A 759 51.57 -6.93 -26.85
N ASP A 760 51.70 -7.37 -28.10
CA ASP A 760 52.43 -8.58 -28.52
C ASP A 760 53.89 -8.19 -28.72
N LEU A 761 54.74 -8.56 -27.77
CA LEU A 761 56.17 -8.23 -27.77
C LEU A 761 56.95 -8.98 -28.86
N ALA A 762 56.46 -10.13 -29.30
CA ALA A 762 57.12 -10.90 -30.36
C ALA A 762 56.91 -10.24 -31.74
N LYS A 763 55.72 -9.66 -31.96
CA LYS A 763 55.37 -8.97 -33.22
C LYS A 763 55.55 -7.45 -33.16
N GLY A 764 55.72 -6.87 -31.98
CA GLY A 764 55.69 -5.43 -31.77
C GLY A 764 54.32 -4.81 -32.05
N GLN A 765 53.23 -5.59 -31.89
CA GLN A 765 51.88 -5.18 -32.27
C GLN A 765 51.05 -4.77 -31.04
N HIS A 766 50.36 -3.64 -31.10
CA HIS A 766 49.37 -3.26 -30.10
C HIS A 766 48.12 -4.15 -30.22
N LEU A 767 47.74 -4.82 -29.13
CA LEU A 767 46.63 -5.78 -29.07
C LEU A 767 45.29 -5.11 -28.71
N GLY A 768 45.33 -3.99 -27.99
CA GLY A 768 44.15 -3.21 -27.67
C GLY A 768 44.31 -2.32 -26.44
N CYS A 769 43.33 -1.43 -26.28
CA CYS A 769 43.23 -0.47 -25.19
C CYS A 769 41.83 -0.61 -24.56
N TRP A 770 41.76 -0.79 -23.23
CA TRP A 770 40.52 -0.93 -22.46
C TRP A 770 40.43 0.17 -21.41
N ARG A 771 39.25 0.75 -21.24
CA ARG A 771 38.98 1.69 -20.14
C ARG A 771 38.65 0.93 -18.87
N LEU A 772 39.26 1.34 -17.77
CA LEU A 772 39.04 0.84 -16.42
C LEU A 772 38.54 1.97 -15.53
N GLY A 773 37.87 1.61 -14.43
CA GLY A 773 37.58 2.55 -13.36
C GLY A 773 38.86 3.09 -12.71
N ALA A 774 38.75 4.11 -11.86
CA ALA A 774 39.90 4.62 -11.12
C ALA A 774 40.35 3.66 -10.00
N GLY A 775 41.61 3.79 -9.57
CA GLY A 775 42.13 3.19 -8.34
C GLY A 775 42.74 1.79 -8.46
N TYR A 776 42.91 1.23 -9.66
CA TYR A 776 43.74 0.04 -9.85
C TYR A 776 45.22 0.40 -9.74
N GLY A 777 45.95 -0.40 -8.98
CA GLY A 777 47.38 -0.20 -8.70
C GLY A 777 48.27 -1.31 -9.22
N ALA A 778 47.73 -2.52 -9.41
CA ALA A 778 48.49 -3.67 -9.87
C ALA A 778 47.66 -4.55 -10.80
N LEU A 779 48.34 -5.26 -11.68
CA LEU A 779 47.73 -6.19 -12.63
C LEU A 779 48.62 -7.41 -12.86
N CYS A 780 48.03 -8.53 -13.25
CA CYS A 780 48.75 -9.65 -13.83
C CYS A 780 47.93 -10.29 -14.94
N GLN A 781 48.61 -10.91 -15.90
CA GLN A 781 47.98 -11.60 -17.01
C GLN A 781 48.49 -13.05 -17.09
N HIS A 782 47.59 -13.99 -17.35
CA HIS A 782 47.98 -15.35 -17.69
C HIS A 782 47.10 -15.83 -18.85
N GLY A 783 47.69 -15.89 -20.04
CA GLY A 783 46.95 -16.13 -21.28
C GLY A 783 45.89 -15.04 -21.51
N ALA A 784 44.62 -15.44 -21.65
CA ALA A 784 43.50 -14.52 -21.82
C ALA A 784 42.95 -13.96 -20.51
N ARG A 785 43.42 -14.42 -19.35
CA ARG A 785 42.88 -14.00 -18.05
C ARG A 785 43.70 -12.84 -17.51
N LEU A 786 43.03 -11.74 -17.22
CA LEU A 786 43.59 -10.58 -16.53
C LEU A 786 43.11 -10.60 -15.07
N LEU A 787 44.01 -10.34 -14.13
CA LEU A 787 43.67 -9.97 -12.77
C LEU A 787 44.08 -8.52 -12.53
N LEU A 788 43.21 -7.78 -11.84
CA LEU A 788 43.42 -6.39 -11.44
C LEU A 788 43.24 -6.27 -9.93
N ALA A 789 44.06 -5.45 -9.29
CA ALA A 789 43.92 -5.10 -7.89
C ALA A 789 43.66 -3.61 -7.73
N ARG A 790 42.60 -3.24 -7.01
CA ARG A 790 42.31 -1.86 -6.60
C ARG A 790 42.14 -1.73 -5.10
N ARG A 791 42.39 -0.54 -4.57
CA ARG A 791 42.17 -0.24 -3.15
C ARG A 791 40.68 -0.04 -2.87
N GLY A 792 40.12 -0.83 -1.95
CA GLY A 792 38.74 -0.68 -1.46
C GLY A 792 38.68 -0.19 -0.01
N PRO A 793 37.48 0.18 0.48
CA PRO A 793 37.30 0.68 1.85
C PRO A 793 37.57 -0.40 2.92
N SER A 794 37.31 -1.67 2.60
CA SER A 794 37.52 -2.83 3.48
C SER A 794 38.84 -3.57 3.22
N GLY A 795 39.76 -2.97 2.45
CA GLY A 795 40.98 -3.59 1.94
C GLY A 795 40.97 -3.75 0.42
N PRO A 796 41.99 -4.39 -0.17
CA PRO A 796 42.08 -4.52 -1.61
C PRO A 796 40.92 -5.33 -2.20
N SER A 797 40.47 -4.95 -3.38
CA SER A 797 39.54 -5.72 -4.21
C SER A 797 40.32 -6.30 -5.38
N LEU A 798 40.27 -7.62 -5.53
CA LEU A 798 40.79 -8.32 -6.70
C LEU A 798 39.65 -8.56 -7.67
N GLU A 799 39.89 -8.30 -8.94
CA GLU A 799 38.92 -8.48 -10.01
C GLU A 799 39.55 -9.24 -11.17
N SER A 800 38.85 -10.23 -11.73
CA SER A 800 39.27 -10.93 -12.94
C SER A 800 38.50 -10.42 -14.16
N ALA A 801 39.18 -10.39 -15.30
CA ALA A 801 38.60 -10.09 -16.59
C ALA A 801 39.10 -11.11 -17.61
N GLN A 802 38.30 -11.37 -18.65
CA GLN A 802 38.74 -12.19 -19.79
C GLN A 802 38.96 -11.29 -21.00
N LEU A 803 40.19 -11.31 -21.49
CA LEU A 803 40.61 -10.59 -22.68
C LEU A 803 40.14 -11.36 -23.91
N SER A 804 39.45 -10.69 -24.82
CA SER A 804 38.81 -11.30 -25.99
C SER A 804 39.78 -11.68 -27.11
N PHE A 805 41.07 -11.39 -26.98
CA PHE A 805 42.07 -11.73 -27.97
C PHE A 805 42.77 -13.05 -27.63
N THR A 806 42.53 -14.07 -28.46
CA THR A 806 43.23 -15.37 -28.44
C THR A 806 44.37 -15.41 -29.47
N HIS A 807 45.07 -14.28 -29.68
CA HIS A 807 46.15 -14.20 -30.70
C HIS A 807 47.39 -15.03 -30.37
N CYS A 808 47.44 -15.58 -29.17
CA CYS A 808 48.31 -16.68 -28.78
C CYS A 808 47.69 -18.01 -29.20
N ALA A 809 47.43 -18.19 -30.50
CA ALA A 809 47.21 -19.54 -31.01
C ALA A 809 48.53 -20.28 -30.75
N ALA A 810 48.52 -21.16 -29.75
CA ALA A 810 49.64 -22.04 -29.49
C ALA A 810 50.06 -22.62 -30.85
N ALA A 811 51.31 -22.39 -31.26
CA ALA A 811 51.88 -23.18 -32.34
C ALA A 811 51.60 -24.63 -31.94
N PRO A 812 50.89 -25.42 -32.78
CA PRO A 812 50.41 -26.75 -32.40
C PRO A 812 51.60 -27.48 -31.80
N ALA A 813 51.51 -27.81 -30.51
CA ALA A 813 52.59 -28.44 -29.80
C ALA A 813 53.02 -29.64 -30.64
N ALA A 814 54.24 -29.61 -31.17
CA ALA A 814 54.83 -30.80 -31.77
C ALA A 814 54.77 -31.86 -30.67
N GLN A 815 53.90 -32.86 -30.84
CA GLN A 815 53.77 -33.96 -29.91
C GLN A 815 55.10 -34.71 -29.88
N ASP A 816 55.99 -34.34 -28.96
CA ASP A 816 57.08 -35.20 -28.55
C ASP A 816 56.48 -36.34 -27.72
N GLU A 817 56.11 -37.43 -28.39
CA GLU A 817 55.52 -38.66 -27.84
C GLU A 817 56.40 -39.42 -26.82
N ASN A 818 57.51 -38.86 -26.33
CA ASN A 818 58.52 -39.61 -25.57
C ASN A 818 59.03 -38.96 -24.27
N SER A 819 58.18 -38.25 -23.52
CA SER A 819 58.52 -37.83 -22.15
C SER A 819 57.81 -38.70 -21.09
N PRO A 820 58.54 -39.44 -20.22
CA PRO A 820 57.92 -40.24 -19.17
C PRO A 820 57.38 -39.33 -18.05
N SER A 821 56.14 -39.57 -17.67
CA SER A 821 55.46 -38.93 -16.55
C SER A 821 56.14 -39.30 -15.22
N VAL A 822 56.58 -38.30 -14.46
CA VAL A 822 56.93 -38.44 -13.05
C VAL A 822 55.91 -37.66 -12.24
N VAL A 823 55.24 -38.39 -11.33
CA VAL A 823 54.20 -37.94 -10.39
C VAL A 823 54.80 -37.11 -9.28
#